data_AF-A0A3N5P1C7-F1
#
_entry.id   AF-A0A3N5P1C7-F1
#
_cell.length_a   1.000
_cell.length_b   1.000
_cell.length_c   1.000
_cell.angle_alpha   90.00
_cell.angle_beta   90.00
_cell.angle_gamma   90.00
#
_symmetry.space_group_name_H-M   'P 1'
#
loop_
_entity.id
_entity.type
_entity.pdbx_description
1 polymer ?
#
loop_
_entity_poly.entity_id
_entity_poly.type
_entity_poly.pdbx_seq_one_letter_code
_entity_poly.pdbx_strand_id
1 'polypeptide(L)'
;MSRKMRIRIGNQSAFSSSTVIQPFEYAVTEGFDAFEWFPDKRESGAGWAESDISKEQRAFIKKTALAHDICLSVHAPWQANPLRPESRDIFLKYIEFAQDIGASLINIHLYTDEGIASYVHAIVPLIKDLTKAGIKLSIENTPITRPQDFNELFRQLLVLNLTDTAHVGMCLDLGHANLCEATLNDYLKFIDLLDSRVPIIHIHLHENYGDNDSHLPLFTGPAGKNDSGIKGFIERMGRRNFSGCVILEQWPEPPGLLNDARNRLLKMISTERRAVEPEMAHGNDFVNMIAKADRKCRSWREKLGWIDRLLSDDTFELDTEQLIYLAIYLSFIGKGEIPCAEDGRHFRPSHHARMSHHIQDRLSGITTPENVFIIRKIYPWLPSFTSSFTRKEPLTRIRDIAHRNDIPSELKKEIKNTLQNKLHRCAGPEDLATSAALLKRITAPNAGYSPDFVKEFREFHRELKEFFNASSLEEQLETMLRESSVHNSHILELVHKFLEAKEKAHTTDELVTSFELLTMLRSQFTEKLKGKTGSRRQKLQMTDIGLEDFSFVLLSQLINLFDALEKEINWLPALRCLELAIENLRLSGFDTKECQAMESELKAWIRGFRPQDREQLIRLKATIDRCRRLAEVYCNRILALFPEKVERLGQSLGVDRHKIKIFCEVDIRSHLVFQVSKLIALLLKGIRRLASLPPWDVIVPGKTSGRLVETACLDDLPGPFDKAIVVLMEKVEGDEEIPAGIVGLIVAHETPLLSHLAVRARQGEIVFIVCEDADRYSELKNSLGKQIVLDISAEEVNLEFSSSPEQEGITERKRKVLQKQAQVPDLLLCSDRKLLPLDQVRPATGGSKADASRRLEELSQIEGAGFVTSPGVVVPFGVMQESLNKASVLEQEYRILVSRLNELPQSDFFEALRKLQSIIRQLDVPDEIISGVMEKFVRDERLMVRSSANCEDLEGLSGAGLYDSLANVSPPEIAQAVKKVWSSLWTRRAALSRKKLDIPHDRAYMAVLIQQMVVPEISFVMHTVNPVVQHQDEVYVELAVGLGEALTSGKIPGVPYRMVCNTHTGSVCMLAFASFSYAIWPGPSGNLIQKTVDYSRIGLSKDKVFRNRMGGHLGAVGRFVEDSFGMPQDIEGLVLKDKIYLVQSRPQQGVF
;
A
#
# COMPACT_ATOMS: atom_id res chain seq x y z
N MET A 1 4.18 -5.15 33.10
CA MET A 1 3.22 -5.93 32.28
C MET A 1 1.99 -5.06 32.06
N SER A 2 1.84 -4.43 30.88
CA SER A 2 0.63 -3.67 30.57
C SER A 2 -0.53 -4.65 30.37
N ARG A 3 -1.63 -4.47 31.14
CA ARG A 3 -2.89 -5.18 30.91
C ARG A 3 -3.40 -4.74 29.53
N LYS A 4 -3.30 -5.63 28.53
CA LYS A 4 -3.85 -5.42 27.18
C LYS A 4 -5.32 -4.99 27.26
N MET A 5 -5.72 -3.97 26.48
CA MET A 5 -7.12 -3.58 26.31
C MET A 5 -7.94 -4.77 25.77
N ARG A 6 -8.88 -5.30 26.57
CA ARG A 6 -9.69 -6.50 26.26
C ARG A 6 -11.17 -6.16 26.36
N ILE A 7 -11.94 -6.46 25.32
CA ILE A 7 -13.42 -6.48 25.36
C ILE A 7 -13.83 -7.77 26.07
N ARG A 8 -14.71 -7.67 27.06
CA ARG A 8 -15.24 -8.80 27.82
C ARG A 8 -16.70 -9.02 27.42
N ILE A 9 -17.12 -10.26 27.16
CA ILE A 9 -18.48 -10.62 26.78
C ILE A 9 -19.11 -11.44 27.90
N GLY A 10 -20.28 -10.99 28.34
CA GLY A 10 -21.04 -11.54 29.45
C GLY A 10 -22.50 -11.78 29.12
N ASN A 11 -23.18 -12.44 30.05
CA ASN A 11 -24.63 -12.53 30.12
C ASN A 11 -25.12 -11.84 31.42
N GLN A 12 -26.42 -11.90 31.68
CA GLN A 12 -27.02 -11.29 32.88
C GLN A 12 -27.93 -12.23 33.66
N SER A 13 -28.32 -11.84 34.88
CA SER A 13 -29.42 -12.47 35.61
C SER A 13 -30.74 -12.32 34.86
N ALA A 14 -31.65 -13.29 35.05
CA ALA A 14 -32.94 -13.30 34.37
C ALA A 14 -34.00 -14.07 35.16
N PHE A 15 -35.23 -13.56 35.17
CA PHE A 15 -36.40 -14.14 35.84
C PHE A 15 -36.85 -15.45 35.19
N SER A 16 -36.53 -15.63 33.90
CA SER A 16 -36.81 -16.85 33.15
C SER A 16 -35.88 -18.01 33.52
N SER A 17 -34.80 -17.74 34.26
CA SER A 17 -33.94 -18.79 34.80
C SER A 17 -34.59 -19.50 35.98
N SER A 18 -34.28 -20.80 36.13
CA SER A 18 -34.86 -21.66 37.17
C SER A 18 -34.45 -21.26 38.59
N THR A 19 -33.28 -20.64 38.76
CA THR A 19 -32.80 -20.12 40.04
C THR A 19 -32.03 -18.82 39.84
N VAL A 20 -32.02 -17.98 40.87
CA VAL A 20 -31.34 -16.68 40.90
C VAL A 20 -29.87 -16.71 40.49
N ILE A 21 -29.16 -17.82 40.76
CA ILE A 21 -27.72 -17.95 40.52
C ILE A 21 -27.39 -18.69 39.22
N GLN A 22 -28.37 -19.39 38.61
CA GLN A 22 -28.14 -20.22 37.43
C GLN A 22 -27.45 -19.44 36.29
N PRO A 23 -27.85 -18.20 35.96
CA PRO A 23 -27.16 -17.46 34.89
C PRO A 23 -25.69 -17.18 35.18
N PHE A 24 -25.32 -16.95 36.44
CA PHE A 24 -23.93 -16.74 36.84
C PHE A 24 -23.13 -18.05 36.81
N GLU A 25 -23.69 -19.15 37.30
CA GLU A 25 -23.05 -20.48 37.21
C GLU A 25 -22.85 -20.91 35.75
N TYR A 26 -23.81 -20.58 34.89
CA TYR A 26 -23.70 -20.79 33.44
C TYR A 26 -22.57 -19.96 32.84
N ALA A 27 -22.48 -18.67 33.22
CA ALA A 27 -21.38 -17.79 32.79
C ALA A 27 -20.01 -18.40 33.10
N VAL A 28 -19.85 -18.91 34.33
CA VAL A 28 -18.63 -19.56 34.82
C VAL A 28 -18.34 -20.84 34.05
N THR A 29 -19.36 -21.71 33.88
CA THR A 29 -19.20 -23.03 33.26
C THR A 29 -18.87 -22.92 31.77
N GLU A 30 -19.52 -21.99 31.08
CA GLU A 30 -19.37 -21.82 29.64
C GLU A 30 -18.23 -20.87 29.26
N GLY A 31 -17.59 -20.20 30.23
CA GLY A 31 -16.40 -19.38 30.03
C GLY A 31 -16.66 -17.95 29.55
N PHE A 32 -17.74 -17.31 30.03
CA PHE A 32 -17.94 -15.86 29.88
C PHE A 32 -16.98 -15.09 30.79
N ASP A 33 -16.53 -13.91 30.37
CA ASP A 33 -15.54 -13.07 31.10
C ASP A 33 -16.12 -11.75 31.60
N ALA A 34 -17.45 -11.58 31.50
CA ALA A 34 -18.26 -10.58 32.18
C ALA A 34 -19.59 -11.18 32.65
N PHE A 35 -20.23 -10.55 33.64
CA PHE A 35 -21.60 -10.88 34.07
C PHE A 35 -22.26 -9.65 34.69
N GLU A 36 -23.51 -9.39 34.33
CA GLU A 36 -24.30 -8.30 34.91
C GLU A 36 -25.41 -8.81 35.82
N TRP A 37 -25.54 -8.19 36.99
CA TRP A 37 -26.72 -8.35 37.82
C TRP A 37 -27.79 -7.33 37.42
N PHE A 38 -28.89 -7.82 36.86
CA PHE A 38 -30.08 -7.05 36.51
C PHE A 38 -31.28 -7.42 37.40
N PRO A 39 -31.84 -6.46 38.16
CA PRO A 39 -33.01 -6.70 39.00
C PRO A 39 -34.30 -6.62 38.17
N ASP A 40 -34.94 -7.77 37.94
CA ASP A 40 -36.15 -7.88 37.13
C ASP A 40 -37.40 -8.30 37.92
N LYS A 41 -37.37 -8.11 39.25
CA LYS A 41 -38.50 -8.41 40.13
C LYS A 41 -39.71 -7.55 39.79
N ARG A 42 -40.78 -8.19 39.33
CA ARG A 42 -42.08 -7.60 39.01
C ARG A 42 -42.98 -7.54 40.24
N GLU A 43 -44.02 -6.70 40.18
CA GLU A 43 -45.05 -6.62 41.23
C GLU A 43 -45.76 -7.96 41.49
N SER A 44 -45.79 -8.86 40.50
CA SER A 44 -46.31 -10.22 40.62
C SER A 44 -45.46 -11.13 41.52
N GLY A 45 -44.29 -10.68 41.96
CA GLY A 45 -43.30 -11.47 42.70
C GLY A 45 -42.38 -12.34 41.83
N ALA A 46 -42.59 -12.35 40.50
CA ALA A 46 -41.71 -13.03 39.55
C ALA A 46 -40.45 -12.19 39.28
N GLY A 47 -39.29 -12.83 39.14
CA GLY A 47 -37.99 -12.17 38.97
C GLY A 47 -37.24 -11.97 40.27
N TRP A 48 -36.08 -11.34 40.17
CA TRP A 48 -35.08 -11.30 41.23
C TRP A 48 -34.73 -9.86 41.61
N ALA A 49 -34.59 -9.62 42.91
CA ALA A 49 -34.03 -8.40 43.47
C ALA A 49 -32.75 -8.74 44.22
N GLU A 50 -31.97 -7.71 44.55
CA GLU A 50 -30.74 -7.88 45.34
C GLU A 50 -30.98 -8.55 46.71
N SER A 51 -32.18 -8.41 47.28
CA SER A 51 -32.59 -9.06 48.53
C SER A 51 -32.77 -10.58 48.41
N ASP A 52 -32.92 -11.11 47.20
CA ASP A 52 -33.13 -12.54 46.96
C ASP A 52 -31.80 -13.33 46.90
N ILE A 53 -30.66 -12.64 46.95
CA ILE A 53 -29.33 -13.24 47.07
C ILE A 53 -28.83 -13.15 48.52
N SER A 54 -28.65 -14.31 49.13
CA SER A 54 -28.05 -14.45 50.47
C SER A 54 -26.62 -13.92 50.54
N LYS A 55 -26.13 -13.60 51.75
CA LYS A 55 -24.74 -13.14 51.94
C LYS A 55 -23.72 -14.18 51.49
N GLU A 56 -24.03 -15.45 51.68
CA GLU A 56 -23.20 -16.58 51.24
C GLU A 56 -23.11 -16.63 49.71
N GLN A 57 -24.22 -16.42 49.01
CA GLN A 57 -24.24 -16.35 47.55
C GLN A 57 -23.52 -15.11 47.01
N ARG A 58 -23.65 -13.94 47.65
CA ARG A 58 -22.88 -12.73 47.27
C ARG A 58 -21.37 -12.98 47.39
N ALA A 59 -20.94 -13.57 48.50
CA ALA A 59 -19.54 -13.94 48.71
C ALA A 59 -19.06 -15.00 47.70
N PHE A 60 -19.93 -15.96 47.35
CA PHE A 60 -19.66 -16.93 46.29
C PHE A 60 -19.47 -16.25 44.94
N ILE A 61 -20.37 -15.36 44.53
CA ILE A 61 -20.24 -14.60 43.27
C ILE A 61 -18.91 -13.86 43.23
N LYS A 62 -18.58 -13.10 44.28
CA LYS A 62 -17.35 -12.32 44.37
C LYS A 62 -16.09 -13.19 44.25
N LYS A 63 -16.05 -14.30 45.00
CA LYS A 63 -14.90 -15.21 45.02
C LYS A 63 -14.75 -15.94 43.68
N THR A 64 -15.85 -16.43 43.12
CA THR A 64 -15.86 -17.18 41.87
C THR A 64 -15.54 -16.28 40.69
N ALA A 65 -16.11 -15.07 40.62
CA ALA A 65 -15.78 -14.11 39.58
C ALA A 65 -14.30 -13.73 39.61
N LEU A 66 -13.71 -13.51 40.79
CA LEU A 66 -12.29 -13.26 40.93
C LEU A 66 -11.43 -14.45 40.46
N ALA A 67 -11.83 -15.68 40.80
CA ALA A 67 -11.10 -16.90 40.42
C ALA A 67 -11.15 -17.18 38.92
N HIS A 68 -12.24 -16.80 38.25
CA HIS A 68 -12.46 -17.03 36.82
C HIS A 68 -12.19 -15.78 35.94
N ASP A 69 -11.65 -14.69 36.51
CA ASP A 69 -11.43 -13.41 35.82
C ASP A 69 -12.71 -12.88 35.14
N ILE A 70 -13.86 -12.94 35.82
CA ILE A 70 -15.15 -12.41 35.34
C ILE A 70 -15.32 -10.98 35.86
N CYS A 71 -15.55 -10.03 34.95
CA CYS A 71 -15.88 -8.65 35.33
C CYS A 71 -17.36 -8.51 35.69
N LEU A 72 -17.64 -7.98 36.87
CA LEU A 72 -19.00 -7.82 37.37
C LEU A 72 -19.50 -6.38 37.21
N SER A 73 -20.75 -6.23 36.76
CA SER A 73 -21.52 -4.99 36.75
C SER A 73 -22.89 -5.20 37.41
N VAL A 74 -23.52 -4.10 37.84
CA VAL A 74 -24.86 -4.10 38.44
C VAL A 74 -25.72 -3.07 37.74
N HIS A 75 -26.90 -3.48 37.29
CA HIS A 75 -27.92 -2.57 36.79
C HIS A 75 -28.81 -2.08 37.93
N ALA A 76 -29.02 -0.77 38.02
CA ALA A 76 -30.02 -0.21 38.92
C ALA A 76 -31.43 -0.40 38.33
N PRO A 77 -32.45 -0.67 39.16
CA PRO A 77 -33.80 -0.89 38.66
C PRO A 77 -34.37 0.40 38.05
N TRP A 78 -35.38 0.30 37.18
CA TRP A 78 -36.02 1.46 36.53
C TRP A 78 -36.58 2.51 37.52
N GLN A 79 -36.88 2.12 38.76
CA GLN A 79 -37.33 3.03 39.81
C GLN A 79 -36.19 3.92 40.36
N ALA A 80 -34.92 3.56 40.12
CA ALA A 80 -33.75 4.32 40.54
C ALA A 80 -33.51 5.53 39.61
N ASN A 81 -34.46 6.47 39.61
CA ASN A 81 -34.35 7.71 38.83
C ASN A 81 -33.67 8.80 39.68
N PRO A 82 -32.48 9.31 39.30
CA PRO A 82 -31.74 10.30 40.09
C PRO A 82 -32.48 11.64 40.22
N LEU A 83 -33.41 11.98 39.32
CA LEU A 83 -34.22 13.18 39.42
C LEU A 83 -35.19 13.16 40.62
N ARG A 84 -35.43 11.97 41.20
CA ARG A 84 -36.34 11.79 42.34
C ARG A 84 -35.54 11.65 43.64
N PRO A 85 -35.74 12.53 44.64
CA PRO A 85 -35.03 12.46 45.92
C PRO A 85 -35.18 11.11 46.64
N GLU A 86 -36.35 10.47 46.54
CA GLU A 86 -36.65 9.16 47.12
C GLU A 86 -35.80 8.00 46.54
N SER A 87 -35.20 8.17 45.36
CA SER A 87 -34.34 7.15 44.74
C SER A 87 -32.97 7.03 45.42
N ARG A 88 -32.60 7.97 46.31
CA ARG A 88 -31.29 7.97 46.99
C ARG A 88 -31.05 6.68 47.79
N ASP A 89 -32.07 6.19 48.48
CA ASP A 89 -31.97 4.95 49.26
C ASP A 89 -31.79 3.73 48.36
N ILE A 90 -32.38 3.75 47.16
CA ILE A 90 -32.20 2.69 46.15
C ILE A 90 -30.74 2.68 45.68
N PHE A 91 -30.15 3.83 45.35
CA PHE A 91 -28.75 3.88 44.93
C PHE A 91 -27.78 3.40 46.02
N LEU A 92 -27.97 3.83 47.28
CA LEU A 92 -27.11 3.37 48.38
C LEU A 92 -27.16 1.86 48.55
N LYS A 93 -28.36 1.27 48.46
CA LYS A 93 -28.57 -0.18 48.51
C LYS A 93 -27.86 -0.92 47.37
N TYR A 94 -27.89 -0.38 46.16
CA TYR A 94 -27.23 -0.99 45.00
C TYR A 94 -25.72 -0.77 45.00
N ILE A 95 -25.22 0.31 45.57
CA ILE A 95 -23.78 0.53 45.84
C ILE A 95 -23.28 -0.52 46.83
N GLU A 96 -23.98 -0.73 47.94
CA GLU A 96 -23.64 -1.77 48.93
C GLU A 96 -23.65 -3.17 48.26
N PHE A 97 -24.70 -3.47 47.51
CA PHE A 97 -24.79 -4.74 46.77
C PHE A 97 -23.63 -4.93 45.78
N ALA A 98 -23.30 -3.90 45.00
CA ALA A 98 -22.17 -3.94 44.08
C ALA A 98 -20.84 -4.21 44.81
N GLN A 99 -20.62 -3.60 45.97
CA GLN A 99 -19.43 -3.86 46.80
C GLN A 99 -19.39 -5.31 47.33
N ASP A 100 -20.55 -5.83 47.75
CA ASP A 100 -20.71 -7.19 48.26
C ASP A 100 -20.34 -8.25 47.22
N ILE A 101 -20.82 -8.09 45.97
CA ILE A 101 -20.49 -9.02 44.89
C ILE A 101 -19.16 -8.70 44.20
N GLY A 102 -18.59 -7.52 44.44
CA GLY A 102 -17.33 -7.08 43.83
C GLY A 102 -17.47 -6.53 42.41
N ALA A 103 -18.62 -5.94 42.09
CA ALA A 103 -18.84 -5.23 40.83
C ALA A 103 -18.00 -3.95 40.74
N SER A 104 -17.54 -3.65 39.52
CA SER A 104 -16.70 -2.49 39.23
C SER A 104 -17.46 -1.33 38.61
N LEU A 105 -18.73 -1.56 38.26
CA LEU A 105 -19.57 -0.63 37.52
C LEU A 105 -21.04 -0.77 37.95
N ILE A 106 -21.73 0.36 38.08
CA ILE A 106 -23.19 0.44 38.22
C ILE A 106 -23.76 1.14 36.99
N ASN A 107 -24.77 0.52 36.36
CA ASN A 107 -25.48 1.06 35.21
C ASN A 107 -26.85 1.65 35.61
N ILE A 108 -27.21 2.81 35.06
CA ILE A 108 -28.48 3.52 35.31
C ILE A 108 -29.05 4.07 34.00
N HIS A 109 -30.36 4.23 33.89
CA HIS A 109 -30.99 4.80 32.68
C HIS A 109 -30.86 6.32 32.62
N LEU A 110 -30.72 6.88 31.40
CA LEU A 110 -30.86 8.32 31.18
C LEU A 110 -32.34 8.74 31.15
N TYR A 111 -32.70 9.66 32.04
CA TYR A 111 -34.02 10.30 32.06
C TYR A 111 -33.93 11.72 31.52
N THR A 112 -34.74 12.02 30.50
CA THR A 112 -34.72 13.32 29.80
C THR A 112 -35.92 14.21 30.14
N ASP A 113 -36.82 13.75 31.02
CA ASP A 113 -38.11 14.38 31.35
C ASP A 113 -37.97 15.83 31.85
N GLU A 114 -36.93 16.12 32.64
CA GLU A 114 -36.65 17.46 33.20
C GLU A 114 -35.47 18.16 32.52
N GLY A 115 -35.01 17.62 31.38
CA GLY A 115 -33.85 18.11 30.63
C GLY A 115 -32.49 17.64 31.17
N ILE A 116 -31.50 17.65 30.28
CA ILE A 116 -30.16 17.10 30.56
C ILE A 116 -29.44 17.84 31.70
N ALA A 117 -29.64 19.15 31.85
CA ALA A 117 -29.01 19.92 32.94
C ALA A 117 -29.49 19.48 34.32
N SER A 118 -30.79 19.25 34.48
CA SER A 118 -31.39 18.74 35.72
C SER A 118 -30.86 17.35 36.05
N TYR A 119 -30.75 16.49 35.02
CA TYR A 119 -30.18 15.16 35.15
C TYR A 119 -28.70 15.18 35.60
N VAL A 120 -27.88 16.02 34.95
CA VAL A 120 -26.46 16.20 35.30
C VAL A 120 -26.32 16.65 36.76
N HIS A 121 -27.10 17.63 37.21
CA HIS A 121 -27.08 18.06 38.61
C HIS A 121 -27.49 16.94 39.58
N ALA A 122 -28.48 16.14 39.21
CA ALA A 122 -29.00 15.04 40.03
C ALA A 122 -28.00 13.88 40.20
N ILE A 123 -27.16 13.60 39.21
CA ILE A 123 -26.16 12.53 39.29
C ILE A 123 -24.85 12.94 39.98
N VAL A 124 -24.55 14.23 40.15
CA VAL A 124 -23.29 14.68 40.82
C VAL A 124 -23.10 14.06 42.22
N PRO A 125 -24.11 14.03 43.12
CA PRO A 125 -23.97 13.37 44.41
C PRO A 125 -23.72 11.86 44.28
N LEU A 126 -24.36 11.20 43.32
CA LEU A 126 -24.20 9.77 43.06
C LEU A 126 -22.77 9.46 42.56
N ILE A 127 -22.22 10.28 41.66
CA ILE A 127 -20.83 10.15 41.19
C ILE A 127 -19.87 10.15 42.37
N LYS A 128 -20.03 11.07 43.33
CA LYS A 128 -19.17 11.14 44.52
C LYS A 128 -19.27 9.89 45.39
N ASP A 129 -20.48 9.37 45.60
CA ASP A 129 -20.70 8.18 46.41
C ASP A 129 -20.09 6.93 45.73
N LEU A 130 -20.19 6.81 44.40
CA LEU A 130 -19.59 5.75 43.60
C LEU A 130 -18.06 5.83 43.54
N THR A 131 -17.49 7.02 43.36
CA THR A 131 -16.03 7.24 43.37
C THR A 131 -15.42 6.82 44.70
N LYS A 132 -16.07 7.12 45.83
CA LYS A 132 -15.63 6.64 47.16
C LYS A 132 -15.69 5.11 47.28
N ALA A 133 -16.69 4.49 46.66
CA ALA A 133 -16.83 3.04 46.62
C ALA A 133 -15.87 2.35 45.63
N GLY A 134 -15.17 3.11 44.78
CA GLY A 134 -14.31 2.58 43.72
C GLY A 134 -15.08 1.98 42.54
N ILE A 135 -16.34 2.37 42.36
CA ILE A 135 -17.25 1.87 41.33
C ILE A 135 -17.45 2.94 40.26
N LYS A 136 -17.47 2.55 38.99
CA LYS A 136 -17.78 3.46 37.87
C LYS A 136 -19.28 3.62 37.67
N LEU A 137 -19.70 4.81 37.24
CA LEU A 137 -21.07 5.07 36.81
C LEU A 137 -21.19 4.90 35.29
N SER A 138 -22.12 4.07 34.85
CA SER A 138 -22.54 3.96 33.46
C SER A 138 -23.96 4.48 33.30
N ILE A 139 -24.21 5.25 32.25
CA ILE A 139 -25.51 5.85 31.95
C ILE A 139 -25.99 5.35 30.60
N GLU A 140 -27.17 4.73 30.56
CA GLU A 140 -27.69 4.00 29.43
C GLU A 140 -28.71 4.80 28.60
N ASN A 141 -28.68 4.64 27.28
CA ASN A 141 -29.72 5.16 26.40
C ASN A 141 -31.00 4.34 26.50
N THR A 142 -32.15 5.03 26.57
CA THR A 142 -33.49 4.44 26.43
C THR A 142 -34.02 4.64 25.00
N PRO A 143 -35.15 4.01 24.59
CA PRO A 143 -35.68 4.18 23.22
C PRO A 143 -35.97 5.62 22.80
N ILE A 144 -36.25 6.51 23.75
CA ILE A 144 -36.52 7.94 23.50
C ILE A 144 -35.27 8.83 23.53
N THR A 145 -34.11 8.26 23.91
CA THR A 145 -32.86 8.99 24.05
C THR A 145 -32.24 9.25 22.68
N ARG A 146 -31.83 10.49 22.40
CA ARG A 146 -31.14 10.87 21.17
C ARG A 146 -29.62 10.94 21.37
N PRO A 147 -28.79 10.76 20.33
CA PRO A 147 -27.33 10.95 20.44
C PRO A 147 -26.95 12.34 20.97
N GLN A 148 -27.74 13.37 20.61
CA GLN A 148 -27.54 14.75 21.07
C GLN A 148 -27.72 14.90 22.58
N ASP A 149 -28.56 14.08 23.21
CA ASP A 149 -28.78 14.11 24.66
C ASP A 149 -27.50 13.68 25.41
N PHE A 150 -26.80 12.65 24.91
CA PHE A 150 -25.50 12.23 25.43
C PHE A 150 -24.38 13.22 25.13
N ASN A 151 -24.37 13.81 23.92
CA ASN A 151 -23.41 14.85 23.57
C ASN A 151 -23.53 16.05 24.52
N GLU A 152 -24.77 16.46 24.84
CA GLU A 152 -25.04 17.53 25.78
C GLU A 152 -24.68 17.14 27.22
N LEU A 153 -25.02 15.92 27.65
CA LEU A 153 -24.72 15.41 28.99
C LEU A 153 -23.22 15.44 29.28
N PHE A 154 -22.40 14.89 28.37
CA PHE A 154 -20.95 14.87 28.55
C PHE A 154 -20.32 16.25 28.36
N ARG A 155 -20.89 17.11 27.50
CA ARG A 155 -20.47 18.52 27.41
C ARG A 155 -20.68 19.25 28.74
N GLN A 156 -21.82 19.06 29.40
CA GLN A 156 -22.09 19.69 30.68
C GLN A 156 -21.22 19.11 31.81
N LEU A 157 -21.01 17.79 31.85
CA LEU A 157 -20.09 17.18 32.81
C LEU A 157 -18.66 17.71 32.67
N LEU A 158 -18.18 17.92 31.44
CA LEU A 158 -16.86 18.54 31.18
C LEU A 158 -16.77 19.97 31.71
N VAL A 159 -17.84 20.77 31.56
CA VAL A 159 -17.89 22.16 32.06
C VAL A 159 -17.83 22.23 33.59
N LEU A 160 -18.40 21.24 34.28
CA LEU A 160 -18.39 21.20 35.75
C LEU A 160 -17.00 20.96 36.36
N ASN A 161 -16.01 20.57 35.54
CA ASN A 161 -14.59 20.45 35.89
C ASN A 161 -14.32 19.66 37.20
N LEU A 162 -15.18 18.69 37.51
CA LEU A 162 -15.03 17.81 38.66
C LEU A 162 -13.97 16.76 38.32
N THR A 163 -12.97 16.59 39.21
CA THR A 163 -11.92 15.56 39.12
C THR A 163 -12.48 14.13 38.97
N ASP A 164 -13.74 13.93 39.35
CA ASP A 164 -14.40 12.63 39.41
C ASP A 164 -15.14 12.25 38.10
N THR A 165 -15.19 13.13 37.10
CA THR A 165 -15.89 12.88 35.82
C THR A 165 -15.27 11.74 34.99
N ALA A 166 -14.00 11.39 35.24
CA ALA A 166 -13.35 10.23 34.64
C ALA A 166 -13.96 8.88 35.07
N HIS A 167 -14.81 8.87 36.11
CA HIS A 167 -15.54 7.68 36.58
C HIS A 167 -16.92 7.49 35.94
N VAL A 168 -17.31 8.36 35.00
CA VAL A 168 -18.62 8.33 34.34
C VAL A 168 -18.47 7.98 32.86
N GLY A 169 -19.32 7.09 32.36
CA GLY A 169 -19.40 6.79 30.94
C GLY A 169 -20.79 6.37 30.50
N MET A 170 -20.92 6.13 29.20
CA MET A 170 -22.15 5.68 28.57
C MET A 170 -22.22 4.15 28.57
N CYS A 171 -23.38 3.60 28.90
CA CYS A 171 -23.80 2.29 28.41
C CYS A 171 -24.51 2.50 27.08
N LEU A 172 -24.01 1.84 26.04
CA LEU A 172 -24.69 1.81 24.76
C LEU A 172 -25.56 0.57 24.70
N ASP A 173 -26.87 0.77 24.83
CA ASP A 173 -27.87 -0.24 24.48
C ASP A 173 -28.17 -0.16 22.98
N LEU A 174 -27.79 -1.21 22.26
CA LEU A 174 -27.94 -1.27 20.82
C LEU A 174 -29.40 -1.45 20.38
N GLY A 175 -30.21 -2.17 21.15
CA GLY A 175 -31.61 -2.39 20.84
C GLY A 175 -32.44 -1.13 21.01
N HIS A 176 -32.24 -0.41 22.12
CA HIS A 176 -32.81 0.92 22.33
C HIS A 176 -32.34 1.93 21.27
N ALA A 177 -31.04 1.92 20.92
CA ALA A 177 -30.50 2.81 19.87
C ALA A 177 -31.12 2.53 18.49
N ASN A 178 -31.54 1.29 18.23
CA ASN A 178 -32.26 0.95 17.00
C ASN A 178 -33.67 1.55 16.97
N LEU A 179 -34.33 1.68 18.12
CA LEU A 179 -35.69 2.25 18.23
C LEU A 179 -35.71 3.79 18.31
N CYS A 180 -34.55 4.43 18.37
CA CYS A 180 -34.46 5.88 18.44
C CYS A 180 -35.04 6.55 17.18
N GLU A 181 -36.10 7.34 17.37
CA GLU A 181 -36.82 8.03 16.28
C GLU A 181 -35.89 8.94 15.46
N ALA A 182 -34.89 9.56 16.09
CA ALA A 182 -33.94 10.45 15.40
C ALA A 182 -33.03 9.72 14.39
N THR A 183 -32.89 8.40 14.53
CA THR A 183 -32.02 7.57 13.68
C THR A 183 -32.76 6.55 12.83
N LEU A 184 -34.06 6.31 13.07
CA LEU A 184 -34.96 5.54 12.20
C LEU A 184 -34.43 4.11 11.88
N ASN A 185 -34.27 3.25 12.90
CA ASN A 185 -33.79 1.88 12.74
C ASN A 185 -32.34 1.77 12.23
N ASP A 186 -31.54 2.80 12.51
CA ASP A 186 -30.12 2.86 12.19
C ASP A 186 -29.30 3.18 13.46
N TYR A 187 -29.04 2.15 14.25
CA TYR A 187 -28.16 2.28 15.42
C TYR A 187 -26.70 2.61 15.05
N LEU A 188 -26.26 2.38 13.80
CA LEU A 188 -24.92 2.80 13.37
C LEU A 188 -24.84 4.31 13.24
N LYS A 189 -25.87 4.91 12.64
CA LYS A 189 -26.04 6.37 12.61
C LYS A 189 -26.14 6.96 14.01
N PHE A 190 -26.76 6.25 14.96
CA PHE A 190 -26.79 6.68 16.36
C PHE A 190 -25.36 6.85 16.90
N ILE A 191 -24.49 5.86 16.69
CA ILE A 191 -23.09 5.88 17.13
C ILE A 191 -22.26 6.91 16.36
N ASP A 192 -22.52 7.07 15.06
CA ASP A 192 -21.82 8.02 14.19
C ASP A 192 -22.17 9.49 14.55
N LEU A 193 -23.33 9.72 15.17
CA LEU A 193 -23.77 11.04 15.67
C LEU A 193 -23.33 11.36 17.11
N LEU A 194 -22.81 10.38 17.85
CA LEU A 194 -22.20 10.62 19.15
C LEU A 194 -20.87 11.37 18.98
N ASP A 195 -20.62 12.37 19.80
CA ASP A 195 -19.34 13.09 19.85
C ASP A 195 -18.22 12.10 20.21
N SER A 196 -17.02 12.28 19.65
CA SER A 196 -15.87 11.41 19.92
C SER A 196 -15.43 11.43 21.38
N ARG A 197 -15.82 12.46 22.14
CA ARG A 197 -15.54 12.63 23.57
C ARG A 197 -16.51 11.86 24.48
N VAL A 198 -17.63 11.35 23.98
CA VAL A 198 -18.55 10.52 24.77
C VAL A 198 -17.88 9.17 25.06
N PRO A 199 -17.52 8.86 26.32
CA PRO A 199 -16.81 7.64 26.65
C PRO A 199 -17.81 6.49 26.80
N ILE A 200 -17.85 5.60 25.82
CA ILE A 200 -18.61 4.34 25.92
C ILE A 200 -17.78 3.38 26.78
N ILE A 201 -18.32 2.94 27.91
CA ILE A 201 -17.61 2.09 28.89
C ILE A 201 -18.31 0.75 29.16
N HIS A 202 -19.56 0.64 28.73
CA HIS A 202 -20.41 -0.54 28.90
C HIS A 202 -21.34 -0.67 27.69
N ILE A 203 -21.76 -1.89 27.35
CA ILE A 203 -22.60 -2.14 26.18
C ILE A 203 -23.63 -3.22 26.51
N HIS A 204 -24.86 -2.93 26.15
CA HIS A 204 -26.00 -3.82 26.22
C HIS A 204 -26.40 -4.23 24.81
N LEU A 205 -26.49 -5.54 24.59
CA LEU A 205 -26.55 -6.11 23.25
C LEU A 205 -27.67 -7.15 23.14
N HIS A 206 -28.75 -6.72 22.48
CA HIS A 206 -29.86 -7.55 22.03
C HIS A 206 -30.38 -7.02 20.68
N GLU A 207 -31.29 -7.77 20.05
CA GLU A 207 -31.87 -7.40 18.76
C GLU A 207 -33.36 -7.04 18.87
N ASN A 208 -33.83 -6.27 17.90
CA ASN A 208 -35.24 -6.07 17.60
C ASN A 208 -35.41 -5.78 16.09
N TYR A 209 -36.65 -5.70 15.61
CA TYR A 209 -36.95 -5.42 14.20
C TYR A 209 -37.13 -3.92 13.90
N GLY A 210 -36.87 -3.04 14.88
CA GLY A 210 -37.08 -1.60 14.74
C GLY A 210 -38.54 -1.16 14.85
N ASP A 211 -39.41 -2.02 15.37
CA ASP A 211 -40.85 -1.80 15.55
C ASP A 211 -41.24 -1.73 17.03
N ASN A 212 -40.64 -2.57 17.86
CA ASN A 212 -40.78 -2.56 19.31
C ASN A 212 -39.52 -3.14 19.97
N ASP A 213 -39.50 -3.10 21.29
CA ASP A 213 -38.36 -3.55 22.07
C ASP A 213 -38.40 -5.06 22.40
N SER A 214 -38.24 -5.87 21.36
CA SER A 214 -38.42 -7.33 21.42
C SER A 214 -37.38 -8.11 22.22
N HIS A 215 -36.22 -7.54 22.60
CA HIS A 215 -35.14 -8.24 23.33
C HIS A 215 -34.77 -9.61 22.76
N LEU A 216 -34.59 -9.70 21.44
CA LEU A 216 -34.22 -10.95 20.78
C LEU A 216 -32.75 -11.29 21.10
N PRO A 217 -32.41 -12.56 21.36
CA PRO A 217 -31.02 -12.98 21.46
C PRO A 217 -30.27 -12.62 20.17
N LEU A 218 -29.04 -12.12 20.32
CA LEU A 218 -28.22 -11.71 19.19
C LEU A 218 -28.07 -12.83 18.15
N PHE A 219 -28.15 -12.48 16.87
CA PHE A 219 -28.19 -13.37 15.71
C PHE A 219 -29.42 -14.28 15.57
N THR A 220 -30.46 -14.09 16.37
CA THR A 220 -31.75 -14.79 16.17
C THR A 220 -32.79 -13.92 15.45
N GLY A 221 -32.59 -12.59 15.43
CA GLY A 221 -33.39 -11.61 14.70
C GLY A 221 -32.72 -11.18 13.38
N PRO A 222 -32.74 -9.88 13.03
CA PRO A 222 -32.17 -9.38 11.78
C PRO A 222 -30.72 -9.79 11.53
N ALA A 223 -29.84 -9.80 12.54
CA ALA A 223 -28.42 -10.12 12.31
C ALA A 223 -28.16 -11.61 12.07
N GLY A 224 -29.13 -12.48 12.35
CA GLY A 224 -29.10 -13.87 11.93
C GLY A 224 -29.12 -14.01 10.41
N LYS A 225 -29.85 -13.12 9.72
CA LYS A 225 -29.94 -13.08 8.26
C LYS A 225 -28.85 -12.23 7.62
N ASN A 226 -28.54 -11.08 8.21
CA ASN A 226 -27.51 -10.17 7.72
C ASN A 226 -26.77 -9.50 8.89
N ASP A 227 -25.54 -9.93 9.13
CA ASP A 227 -24.71 -9.43 10.23
C ASP A 227 -23.94 -8.13 9.91
N SER A 228 -24.21 -7.47 8.77
CA SER A 228 -23.52 -6.23 8.38
C SER A 228 -23.65 -5.11 9.42
N GLY A 229 -24.79 -5.03 10.10
CA GLY A 229 -25.01 -4.04 11.16
C GLY A 229 -24.12 -4.30 12.38
N ILE A 230 -24.00 -5.57 12.81
CA ILE A 230 -23.13 -5.95 13.94
C ILE A 230 -21.66 -5.80 13.59
N LYS A 231 -21.25 -6.11 12.35
CA LYS A 231 -19.90 -5.81 11.85
C LYS A 231 -19.62 -4.31 11.88
N GLY A 232 -20.55 -3.50 11.36
CA GLY A 232 -20.45 -2.05 11.42
C GLY A 232 -20.36 -1.52 12.86
N PHE A 233 -21.10 -2.11 13.79
CA PHE A 233 -21.04 -1.75 15.21
C PHE A 233 -19.66 -2.03 15.81
N ILE A 234 -19.09 -3.22 15.54
CA ILE A 234 -17.75 -3.60 16.00
C ILE A 234 -16.71 -2.61 15.44
N GLU A 235 -16.85 -2.20 14.17
CA GLU A 235 -15.99 -1.20 13.51
C GLU A 235 -15.97 0.14 14.24
N ARG A 236 -17.16 0.65 14.61
CA ARG A 236 -17.26 1.91 15.36
C ARG A 236 -16.67 1.77 16.76
N MET A 237 -16.89 0.64 17.42
CA MET A 237 -16.30 0.38 18.73
C MET A 237 -14.77 0.28 18.66
N GLY A 238 -14.23 -0.32 17.59
CA GLY A 238 -12.81 -0.34 17.29
C GLY A 238 -12.22 1.06 17.10
N ARG A 239 -12.87 1.92 16.30
CA ARG A 239 -12.48 3.33 16.12
C ARG A 239 -12.51 4.15 17.40
N ARG A 240 -13.43 3.82 18.32
CA ARG A 240 -13.53 4.45 19.65
C ARG A 240 -12.61 3.83 20.69
N ASN A 241 -11.75 2.86 20.33
CA ASN A 241 -10.87 2.12 21.23
C ASN A 241 -11.61 1.54 22.45
N PHE A 242 -12.83 1.02 22.24
CA PHE A 242 -13.66 0.52 23.33
C PHE A 242 -12.97 -0.60 24.12
N SER A 243 -12.93 -0.43 25.44
CA SER A 243 -12.51 -1.46 26.39
C SER A 243 -13.47 -1.50 27.57
N GLY A 244 -14.42 -2.42 27.54
CA GLY A 244 -15.46 -2.59 28.55
C GLY A 244 -16.14 -3.95 28.45
N CYS A 245 -17.28 -4.08 29.11
CA CYS A 245 -18.11 -5.28 29.05
C CYS A 245 -19.20 -5.13 27.98
N VAL A 246 -19.51 -6.21 27.28
CA VAL A 246 -20.65 -6.37 26.38
C VAL A 246 -21.55 -7.42 27.00
N ILE A 247 -22.73 -7.02 27.45
CA ILE A 247 -23.71 -7.88 28.09
C ILE A 247 -24.74 -8.31 27.05
N LEU A 248 -24.90 -9.63 26.87
CA LEU A 248 -25.94 -10.21 26.03
C LEU A 248 -27.25 -10.22 26.81
N GLU A 249 -28.11 -9.26 26.49
CA GLU A 249 -29.28 -8.92 27.31
C GLU A 249 -30.53 -9.74 26.99
N GLN A 250 -30.38 -11.05 26.93
CA GLN A 250 -31.54 -11.94 26.90
C GLN A 250 -31.12 -13.32 27.36
N TRP A 251 -31.84 -13.90 28.33
CA TRP A 251 -31.70 -15.32 28.67
C TRP A 251 -32.59 -16.16 27.75
N PRO A 252 -32.03 -16.92 26.79
CA PRO A 252 -32.80 -17.66 25.81
C PRO A 252 -33.12 -19.08 26.26
N GLU A 253 -34.12 -19.69 25.62
CA GLU A 253 -34.38 -21.12 25.71
C GLU A 253 -34.17 -21.74 24.31
N PRO A 254 -33.13 -22.58 24.11
CA PRO A 254 -32.14 -23.01 25.10
C PRO A 254 -31.05 -21.95 25.39
N PRO A 255 -30.42 -21.96 26.59
CA PRO A 255 -29.34 -21.03 26.96
C PRO A 255 -28.12 -21.07 26.02
N GLY A 256 -27.92 -22.18 25.30
CA GLY A 256 -26.84 -22.38 24.33
C GLY A 256 -26.75 -21.31 23.25
N LEU A 257 -27.84 -20.59 22.95
CA LEU A 257 -27.82 -19.47 22.00
C LEU A 257 -26.90 -18.31 22.48
N LEU A 258 -26.69 -18.15 23.78
CA LEU A 258 -25.70 -17.21 24.32
C LEU A 258 -24.27 -17.60 23.93
N ASN A 259 -23.98 -18.90 23.89
CA ASN A 259 -22.66 -19.40 23.49
C ASN A 259 -22.42 -19.13 22.00
N ASP A 260 -23.42 -19.38 21.17
CA ASP A 260 -23.36 -19.12 19.73
C ASP A 260 -23.14 -17.63 19.45
N ALA A 261 -23.91 -16.77 20.13
CA ALA A 261 -23.78 -15.32 20.03
C ALA A 261 -22.40 -14.83 20.45
N ARG A 262 -21.92 -15.25 21.64
CA ARG A 262 -20.58 -14.90 22.14
C ARG A 262 -19.49 -15.37 21.18
N ASN A 263 -19.53 -16.63 20.74
CA ASN A 263 -18.48 -17.20 19.89
C ASN A 263 -18.42 -16.48 18.54
N ARG A 264 -19.59 -16.12 17.97
CA ARG A 264 -19.67 -15.35 16.72
C ARG A 264 -19.15 -13.91 16.91
N LEU A 265 -19.51 -13.24 18.00
CA LEU A 265 -18.96 -11.92 18.34
C LEU A 265 -17.45 -11.94 18.54
N LEU A 266 -16.92 -12.91 19.31
CA LEU A 266 -15.48 -13.04 19.52
C LEU A 266 -14.74 -13.27 18.20
N LYS A 267 -15.31 -14.08 17.30
CA LYS A 267 -14.79 -14.24 15.95
C LYS A 267 -14.73 -12.90 15.24
N MET A 268 -15.84 -12.14 15.18
CA MET A 268 -15.89 -10.82 14.53
C MET A 268 -14.91 -9.79 15.13
N ILE A 269 -14.82 -9.70 16.46
CA ILE A 269 -13.88 -8.80 17.17
C ILE A 269 -12.43 -9.17 16.87
N SER A 270 -12.12 -10.47 16.74
CA SER A 270 -10.78 -10.94 16.41
C SER A 270 -10.37 -10.61 14.97
N THR A 271 -11.34 -10.53 14.04
CA THR A 271 -11.11 -10.19 12.64
C THR A 271 -10.78 -8.69 12.49
N GLU A 272 -11.43 -7.81 13.24
CA GLU A 272 -11.13 -6.36 13.20
C GLU A 272 -9.85 -5.94 13.92
N ARG A 273 -9.47 -6.62 15.02
CA ARG A 273 -8.19 -6.36 15.69
C ARG A 273 -6.97 -6.69 14.81
N ARG A 274 -7.15 -7.39 13.69
CA ARG A 274 -6.11 -7.61 12.67
C ARG A 274 -5.94 -6.42 11.71
N ALA A 275 -6.76 -5.37 11.80
CA ALA A 275 -6.70 -4.19 10.94
C ALA A 275 -5.85 -3.03 11.48
N VAL A 276 -5.27 -3.13 12.69
CA VAL A 276 -4.38 -2.11 13.26
C VAL A 276 -2.99 -2.73 13.54
N GLU A 277 -2.05 -2.35 12.68
CA GLU A 277 -0.60 -2.67 12.64
C GLU A 277 -0.18 -4.17 12.60
N PRO A 278 0.58 -4.59 11.57
CA PRO A 278 0.95 -5.98 11.35
C PRO A 278 2.13 -6.40 12.22
N GLU A 279 1.88 -7.06 13.34
CA GLU A 279 2.85 -8.03 13.88
C GLU A 279 2.52 -9.44 13.37
N MET A 280 3.49 -10.00 12.65
CA MET A 280 3.45 -11.26 11.90
C MET A 280 2.91 -12.45 12.71
N ALA A 281 1.73 -12.95 12.33
CA ALA A 281 1.28 -14.31 12.65
C ALA A 281 0.20 -14.83 11.69
N HIS A 282 0.40 -14.76 10.37
CA HIS A 282 -0.35 -15.57 9.40
C HIS A 282 0.57 -16.25 8.40
N GLY A 283 0.20 -17.45 7.98
CA GLY A 283 1.00 -18.35 7.15
C GLY A 283 1.16 -19.73 7.78
N ASN A 284 1.52 -19.85 9.07
CA ASN A 284 1.77 -21.17 9.67
C ASN A 284 0.47 -21.95 9.89
N ASP A 285 -0.61 -21.29 10.31
CA ASP A 285 -1.89 -21.95 10.53
C ASP A 285 -2.52 -22.43 9.21
N PHE A 286 -2.48 -21.61 8.16
CA PHE A 286 -3.01 -21.99 6.84
C PHE A 286 -2.18 -23.08 6.15
N VAL A 287 -0.84 -23.01 6.24
CA VAL A 287 0.07 -24.08 5.77
C VAL A 287 -0.23 -25.39 6.48
N ASN A 288 -0.36 -25.37 7.81
CA ASN A 288 -0.71 -26.54 8.60
C ASN A 288 -2.11 -27.07 8.24
N MET A 289 -3.07 -26.18 7.96
CA MET A 289 -4.40 -26.56 7.53
C MET A 289 -4.37 -27.27 6.17
N ILE A 290 -3.65 -26.74 5.19
CA ILE A 290 -3.46 -27.39 3.88
C ILE A 290 -2.76 -28.74 4.06
N ALA A 291 -1.66 -28.81 4.79
CA ALA A 291 -0.92 -30.06 4.99
C ALA A 291 -1.73 -31.12 5.77
N LYS A 292 -2.53 -30.70 6.75
CA LYS A 292 -3.45 -31.59 7.48
C LYS A 292 -4.59 -32.06 6.58
N ALA A 293 -5.12 -31.18 5.73
CA ALA A 293 -6.12 -31.54 4.74
C ALA A 293 -5.55 -32.51 3.70
N ASP A 294 -4.35 -32.26 3.16
CA ASP A 294 -3.66 -33.11 2.20
C ASP A 294 -3.44 -34.55 2.73
N ARG A 295 -3.01 -34.68 4.00
CA ARG A 295 -2.86 -35.99 4.65
C ARG A 295 -4.19 -36.74 4.81
N LYS A 296 -5.29 -36.01 5.01
CA LYS A 296 -6.64 -36.58 5.18
C LYS A 296 -7.30 -36.90 3.83
N CYS A 297 -7.16 -36.01 2.86
CA CYS A 297 -7.77 -36.06 1.54
C CYS A 297 -6.77 -36.68 0.56
N ARG A 298 -6.87 -37.99 0.36
CA ARG A 298 -5.85 -38.73 -0.40
C ARG A 298 -6.10 -38.68 -1.90
N SER A 299 -7.36 -38.64 -2.32
CA SER A 299 -7.72 -38.58 -3.73
C SER A 299 -7.83 -37.17 -4.26
N TRP A 300 -7.63 -37.00 -5.58
CA TRP A 300 -7.74 -35.68 -6.21
C TRP A 300 -9.13 -35.05 -5.97
N ARG A 301 -10.18 -35.87 -6.04
CA ARG A 301 -11.56 -35.50 -5.67
C ARG A 301 -11.64 -34.91 -4.26
N GLU A 302 -11.07 -35.60 -3.27
CA GLU A 302 -11.14 -35.16 -1.88
C GLU A 302 -10.38 -33.85 -1.66
N LYS A 303 -9.22 -33.69 -2.32
CA LYS A 303 -8.43 -32.45 -2.28
C LYS A 303 -9.20 -31.30 -2.89
N LEU A 304 -9.77 -31.46 -4.09
CA LEU A 304 -10.66 -30.47 -4.71
C LEU A 304 -11.89 -30.18 -3.83
N GLY A 305 -12.43 -31.19 -3.15
CA GLY A 305 -13.61 -31.02 -2.28
C GLY A 305 -13.30 -30.28 -1.01
N TRP A 306 -12.09 -30.41 -0.49
CA TRP A 306 -11.63 -29.57 0.59
C TRP A 306 -11.49 -28.12 0.14
N ILE A 307 -10.92 -27.86 -1.04
CA ILE A 307 -10.81 -26.51 -1.61
C ILE A 307 -12.19 -25.91 -1.89
N ASP A 308 -13.11 -26.67 -2.47
CA ASP A 308 -14.50 -26.24 -2.74
C ASP A 308 -15.22 -25.85 -1.44
N ARG A 309 -15.10 -26.68 -0.38
CA ARG A 309 -15.66 -26.35 0.94
C ARG A 309 -15.01 -25.13 1.56
N LEU A 310 -13.69 -24.98 1.45
CA LEU A 310 -12.96 -23.83 1.96
C LEU A 310 -13.42 -22.54 1.28
N LEU A 311 -13.60 -22.56 -0.05
CA LEU A 311 -14.08 -21.41 -0.82
C LEU A 311 -15.56 -21.13 -0.61
N SER A 312 -16.34 -22.14 -0.23
CA SER A 312 -17.78 -22.03 0.06
C SER A 312 -18.09 -21.61 1.50
N ASP A 313 -17.09 -21.61 2.38
CA ASP A 313 -17.24 -21.16 3.75
C ASP A 313 -17.25 -19.62 3.79
N ASP A 314 -18.44 -19.03 3.83
CA ASP A 314 -18.63 -17.57 3.94
C ASP A 314 -18.03 -16.98 5.23
N THR A 315 -17.58 -17.84 6.16
CA THR A 315 -16.92 -17.43 7.40
C THR A 315 -15.39 -17.46 7.31
N PHE A 316 -14.83 -17.88 6.17
CA PHE A 316 -13.40 -17.90 5.86
C PHE A 316 -13.09 -16.89 4.75
N GLU A 317 -12.56 -15.72 5.11
CA GLU A 317 -12.11 -14.74 4.12
C GLU A 317 -10.77 -15.17 3.52
N LEU A 318 -10.74 -15.33 2.19
CA LEU A 318 -9.52 -15.53 1.43
C LEU A 318 -8.92 -14.19 1.04
N ASP A 319 -7.83 -13.84 1.71
CA ASP A 319 -6.93 -12.79 1.27
C ASP A 319 -5.98 -13.27 0.16
N THR A 320 -5.22 -12.31 -0.35
CA THR A 320 -4.19 -12.52 -1.39
C THR A 320 -3.15 -13.57 -0.97
N GLU A 321 -2.83 -13.68 0.32
CA GLU A 321 -1.85 -14.63 0.86
C GLU A 321 -2.34 -16.07 0.75
N GLN A 322 -3.58 -16.34 1.18
CA GLN A 322 -4.17 -17.68 1.07
C GLN A 322 -4.39 -18.09 -0.39
N LEU A 323 -4.72 -17.15 -1.28
CA LEU A 323 -4.79 -17.41 -2.72
C LEU A 323 -3.45 -17.86 -3.30
N ILE A 324 -2.32 -17.30 -2.84
CA ILE A 324 -0.98 -17.74 -3.25
C ILE A 324 -0.73 -19.18 -2.81
N TYR A 325 -1.05 -19.52 -1.56
CA TYR A 325 -0.90 -20.89 -1.06
C TYR A 325 -1.77 -21.89 -1.84
N LEU A 326 -3.01 -21.52 -2.22
CA LEU A 326 -3.86 -22.35 -3.08
C LEU A 326 -3.28 -22.52 -4.48
N ALA A 327 -2.75 -21.44 -5.09
CA ALA A 327 -2.09 -21.51 -6.39
C ALA A 327 -0.87 -22.46 -6.36
N ILE A 328 -0.04 -22.37 -5.30
CA ILE A 328 1.11 -23.25 -5.11
C ILE A 328 0.64 -24.71 -4.93
N TYR A 329 -0.31 -24.95 -4.02
CA TYR A 329 -0.83 -26.29 -3.71
C TYR A 329 -1.42 -26.98 -4.95
N LEU A 330 -2.31 -26.30 -5.67
CA LEU A 330 -2.91 -26.83 -6.89
C LEU A 330 -1.86 -27.07 -7.99
N SER A 331 -0.85 -26.21 -8.10
CA SER A 331 0.24 -26.44 -9.06
C SER A 331 1.09 -27.67 -8.72
N PHE A 332 1.35 -27.94 -7.43
CA PHE A 332 2.07 -29.15 -7.02
C PHE A 332 1.26 -30.42 -7.28
N ILE A 333 -0.06 -30.39 -7.05
CA ILE A 333 -0.95 -31.49 -7.40
C ILE A 333 -0.94 -31.72 -8.92
N GLY A 334 -1.16 -30.67 -9.70
CA GLY A 334 -1.27 -30.78 -11.16
C GLY A 334 0.03 -31.18 -11.85
N LYS A 335 1.19 -30.78 -11.32
CA LYS A 335 2.52 -31.20 -11.80
C LYS A 335 2.90 -32.61 -11.34
N GLY A 336 2.10 -33.25 -10.49
CA GLY A 336 2.37 -34.58 -9.95
C GLY A 336 3.44 -34.61 -8.84
N GLU A 337 3.80 -33.45 -8.28
CA GLU A 337 4.73 -33.34 -7.14
C GLU A 337 4.08 -33.81 -5.82
N ILE A 338 2.74 -33.83 -5.79
CA ILE A 338 1.94 -34.41 -4.72
C ILE A 338 1.12 -35.58 -5.30
N PRO A 339 1.28 -36.82 -4.78
CA PRO A 339 0.56 -37.96 -5.29
C PRO A 339 -0.94 -37.89 -4.92
N CYS A 340 -1.77 -38.38 -5.84
CA CYS A 340 -3.19 -38.63 -5.60
C CYS A 340 -3.44 -40.15 -5.57
N ALA A 341 -4.09 -40.65 -4.54
CA ALA A 341 -4.42 -42.07 -4.39
C ALA A 341 -5.91 -42.33 -4.65
N GLU A 342 -6.27 -43.57 -4.99
CA GLU A 342 -7.68 -43.99 -5.05
C GLU A 342 -8.31 -43.94 -3.65
N ASP A 343 -9.52 -43.40 -3.53
CA ASP A 343 -10.28 -43.35 -2.27
C ASP A 343 -11.22 -44.57 -2.07
N GLY A 344 -11.15 -45.57 -2.95
CA GLY A 344 -11.94 -46.80 -2.89
C GLY A 344 -13.43 -46.63 -3.16
N ARG A 345 -13.91 -45.42 -3.43
CA ARG A 345 -15.31 -45.11 -3.72
C ARG A 345 -15.52 -44.96 -5.23
N HIS A 346 -16.76 -45.12 -5.69
CA HIS A 346 -17.11 -45.04 -7.13
C HIS A 346 -17.57 -43.63 -7.52
N PHE A 347 -16.64 -42.69 -7.65
CA PHE A 347 -16.93 -41.32 -8.07
C PHE A 347 -16.41 -41.04 -9.49
N ARG A 348 -17.35 -41.08 -10.44
CA ARG A 348 -17.08 -40.73 -11.83
C ARG A 348 -16.56 -39.28 -11.99
N PRO A 349 -15.82 -38.96 -13.06
CA PRO A 349 -15.24 -37.64 -13.33
C PRO A 349 -16.21 -36.45 -13.23
N SER A 350 -17.52 -36.68 -13.39
CA SER A 350 -18.55 -35.65 -13.25
C SER A 350 -18.62 -34.99 -11.88
N HIS A 351 -18.14 -35.64 -10.82
CA HIS A 351 -18.03 -35.01 -9.51
C HIS A 351 -16.94 -33.94 -9.49
N HIS A 352 -15.77 -34.25 -10.04
CA HIS A 352 -14.65 -33.31 -10.16
C HIS A 352 -15.05 -32.09 -10.99
N ALA A 353 -15.72 -32.33 -12.12
CA ALA A 353 -16.25 -31.26 -12.98
C ALA A 353 -17.19 -30.31 -12.21
N ARG A 354 -18.15 -30.83 -11.43
CA ARG A 354 -19.07 -29.97 -10.65
C ARG A 354 -18.32 -29.14 -9.60
N MET A 355 -17.37 -29.74 -8.91
CA MET A 355 -16.56 -29.06 -7.89
C MET A 355 -15.68 -27.97 -8.52
N SER A 356 -15.10 -28.25 -9.68
CA SER A 356 -14.35 -27.26 -10.47
C SER A 356 -15.21 -26.06 -10.87
N HIS A 357 -16.45 -26.31 -11.31
CA HIS A 357 -17.41 -25.24 -11.61
C HIS A 357 -17.65 -24.34 -10.40
N HIS A 358 -17.90 -24.94 -9.24
CA HIS A 358 -18.15 -24.20 -7.99
C HIS A 358 -16.91 -23.38 -7.57
N ILE A 359 -15.72 -23.99 -7.57
CA ILE A 359 -14.45 -23.32 -7.27
C ILE A 359 -14.25 -22.12 -8.19
N GLN A 360 -14.44 -22.28 -9.51
CA GLN A 360 -14.23 -21.21 -10.48
C GLN A 360 -15.22 -20.04 -10.32
N ASP A 361 -16.49 -20.33 -10.02
CA ASP A 361 -17.49 -19.28 -9.77
C ASP A 361 -17.14 -18.48 -8.50
N ARG A 362 -16.69 -19.15 -7.43
CA ARG A 362 -16.25 -18.47 -6.19
C ARG A 362 -14.99 -17.63 -6.42
N LEU A 363 -13.98 -18.16 -7.11
CA LEU A 363 -12.78 -17.41 -7.48
C LEU A 363 -13.10 -16.18 -8.34
N SER A 364 -14.06 -16.30 -9.26
CA SER A 364 -14.51 -15.16 -10.07
C SER A 364 -15.18 -14.07 -9.21
N GLY A 365 -15.90 -14.44 -8.15
CA GLY A 365 -16.56 -13.50 -7.23
C GLY A 365 -15.60 -12.70 -6.35
N ILE A 366 -14.41 -13.23 -6.04
CA ILE A 366 -13.39 -12.57 -5.20
C ILE A 366 -12.24 -11.95 -6.01
N THR A 367 -12.34 -11.95 -7.34
CA THR A 367 -11.29 -11.41 -8.22
C THR A 367 -11.29 -9.88 -8.16
N THR A 368 -10.17 -9.29 -7.76
CA THR A 368 -9.90 -7.85 -7.77
C THR A 368 -8.71 -7.53 -8.70
N PRO A 369 -8.50 -6.25 -9.09
CA PRO A 369 -7.30 -5.85 -9.84
C PRO A 369 -5.98 -6.27 -9.17
N GLU A 370 -5.96 -6.35 -7.84
CA GLU A 370 -4.77 -6.68 -7.06
C GLU A 370 -4.44 -8.17 -7.08
N ASN A 371 -5.44 -9.06 -7.12
CA ASN A 371 -5.26 -10.52 -6.99
C ASN A 371 -5.50 -11.29 -8.31
N VAL A 372 -5.99 -10.64 -9.36
CA VAL A 372 -6.32 -11.29 -10.65
C VAL A 372 -5.16 -12.08 -11.24
N PHE A 373 -3.94 -11.56 -11.15
CA PHE A 373 -2.73 -12.23 -11.66
C PHE A 373 -2.41 -13.54 -10.90
N ILE A 374 -2.83 -13.66 -9.64
CA ILE A 374 -2.66 -14.87 -8.81
C ILE A 374 -3.76 -15.87 -9.13
N ILE A 375 -5.01 -15.40 -9.19
CA ILE A 375 -6.16 -16.25 -9.50
C ILE A 375 -6.02 -16.85 -10.91
N ARG A 376 -5.46 -16.10 -11.87
CA ARG A 376 -5.14 -16.63 -13.21
C ARG A 376 -4.21 -17.85 -13.18
N LYS A 377 -3.31 -17.95 -12.19
CA LYS A 377 -2.41 -19.10 -11.99
C LYS A 377 -3.11 -20.32 -11.38
N ILE A 378 -4.33 -20.18 -10.85
CA ILE A 378 -5.12 -21.28 -10.27
C ILE A 378 -5.88 -22.05 -11.34
N TYR A 379 -6.53 -21.35 -12.27
CA TYR A 379 -7.47 -21.96 -13.21
C TYR A 379 -6.92 -23.13 -14.05
N PRO A 380 -5.65 -23.12 -14.54
CA PRO A 380 -5.11 -24.24 -15.31
C PRO A 380 -5.09 -25.59 -14.58
N TRP A 381 -5.19 -25.57 -13.24
CA TRP A 381 -5.11 -26.77 -12.40
C TRP A 381 -6.48 -27.36 -12.02
N LEU A 382 -7.57 -26.74 -12.48
CA LEU A 382 -8.94 -27.21 -12.24
C LEU A 382 -9.42 -28.07 -13.42
N PRO A 383 -10.22 -29.13 -13.20
CA PRO A 383 -10.76 -29.94 -14.29
C PRO A 383 -11.76 -29.17 -15.16
N SER A 384 -11.92 -29.58 -16.41
CA SER A 384 -12.97 -29.09 -17.29
C SER A 384 -14.35 -29.52 -16.81
N PHE A 385 -15.31 -28.60 -16.90
CA PHE A 385 -16.71 -28.84 -16.54
C PHE A 385 -17.68 -28.59 -17.69
N THR A 386 -17.25 -28.91 -18.91
CA THR A 386 -18.11 -28.96 -20.08
C THR A 386 -19.25 -29.99 -19.92
N SER A 387 -20.27 -29.89 -20.77
CA SER A 387 -21.43 -30.80 -20.73
C SER A 387 -21.05 -32.27 -20.92
N SER A 388 -19.97 -32.55 -21.65
CA SER A 388 -19.41 -33.90 -21.84
C SER A 388 -18.89 -34.51 -20.53
N PHE A 389 -18.35 -33.70 -19.61
CA PHE A 389 -17.79 -34.17 -18.35
C PHE A 389 -18.77 -34.10 -17.16
N THR A 390 -19.82 -33.29 -17.24
CA THR A 390 -20.83 -33.15 -16.16
C THR A 390 -21.96 -34.19 -16.23
N ARG A 391 -22.07 -34.92 -17.36
CA ARG A 391 -23.04 -36.02 -17.57
C ARG A 391 -22.84 -37.18 -16.57
N LYS A 392 -23.84 -38.07 -16.46
CA LYS A 392 -23.78 -39.21 -15.51
C LYS A 392 -22.58 -40.13 -15.76
N GLU A 393 -22.27 -40.45 -17.02
CA GLU A 393 -21.17 -41.33 -17.41
C GLU A 393 -20.21 -40.66 -18.42
N PRO A 394 -19.26 -39.83 -17.97
CA PRO A 394 -18.23 -39.24 -18.84
C PRO A 394 -17.12 -40.25 -19.16
N LEU A 395 -16.32 -39.99 -20.20
CA LEU A 395 -15.16 -40.80 -20.62
C LEU A 395 -15.49 -42.29 -20.86
N THR A 396 -16.66 -42.61 -21.41
CA THR A 396 -17.11 -44.00 -21.62
C THR A 396 -16.27 -44.79 -22.63
N ARG A 397 -15.56 -44.10 -23.52
CA ARG A 397 -14.75 -44.73 -24.58
C ARG A 397 -13.69 -45.70 -24.05
N ILE A 398 -13.11 -45.41 -22.88
CA ILE A 398 -12.11 -46.30 -22.27
C ILE A 398 -12.68 -47.66 -21.90
N ARG A 399 -13.98 -47.73 -21.59
CA ARG A 399 -14.68 -49.00 -21.37
C ARG A 399 -14.69 -49.80 -22.66
N ASP A 400 -15.06 -49.19 -23.77
CA ASP A 400 -15.21 -49.90 -25.05
C ASP A 400 -13.85 -50.39 -25.55
N ILE A 401 -12.82 -49.54 -25.45
CA ILE A 401 -11.41 -49.89 -25.72
C ILE A 401 -10.97 -51.10 -24.89
N ALA A 402 -11.27 -51.11 -23.59
CA ALA A 402 -10.87 -52.20 -22.69
C ALA A 402 -11.65 -53.52 -22.92
N HIS A 403 -12.69 -53.53 -23.75
CA HIS A 403 -13.46 -54.74 -24.11
C HIS A 403 -13.15 -55.27 -25.51
N ARG A 404 -12.33 -54.57 -26.29
CA ARG A 404 -11.89 -54.97 -27.63
C ARG A 404 -11.25 -56.37 -27.66
N ASN A 405 -11.45 -57.08 -28.77
CA ASN A 405 -10.94 -58.44 -28.99
C ASN A 405 -9.68 -58.46 -29.88
N ASP A 406 -9.35 -57.33 -30.52
CA ASP A 406 -8.22 -57.16 -31.44
C ASP A 406 -6.93 -56.66 -30.75
N ILE A 407 -6.86 -56.72 -29.41
CA ILE A 407 -5.68 -56.35 -28.63
C ILE A 407 -5.23 -57.50 -27.71
N PRO A 408 -3.92 -57.63 -27.41
CA PRO A 408 -3.40 -58.67 -26.51
C PRO A 408 -4.07 -58.66 -25.13
N SER A 409 -4.27 -59.85 -24.56
CA SER A 409 -4.92 -60.01 -23.25
C SER A 409 -4.21 -59.25 -22.12
N GLU A 410 -2.88 -59.16 -22.16
CA GLU A 410 -2.08 -58.44 -21.17
C GLU A 410 -2.28 -56.92 -21.27
N LEU A 411 -2.28 -56.35 -22.49
CA LEU A 411 -2.60 -54.94 -22.70
C LEU A 411 -4.04 -54.60 -22.28
N LYS A 412 -4.98 -55.51 -22.56
CA LYS A 412 -6.38 -55.37 -22.16
C LYS A 412 -6.52 -55.30 -20.64
N LYS A 413 -5.83 -56.19 -19.91
CA LYS A 413 -5.78 -56.17 -18.43
C LYS A 413 -5.14 -54.89 -17.90
N GLU A 414 -4.04 -54.45 -18.52
CA GLU A 414 -3.35 -53.21 -18.15
C GLU A 414 -4.28 -52.00 -18.29
N ILE A 415 -4.86 -51.76 -19.47
CA ILE A 415 -5.80 -50.64 -19.72
C ILE A 415 -6.98 -50.68 -18.74
N LYS A 416 -7.52 -51.88 -18.47
CA LYS A 416 -8.62 -52.06 -17.53
C LYS A 416 -8.21 -51.66 -16.11
N ASN A 417 -7.03 -52.06 -15.66
CA ASN A 417 -6.58 -51.86 -14.28
C ASN A 417 -6.00 -50.47 -14.03
N THR A 418 -5.21 -49.92 -14.96
CA THR A 418 -4.46 -48.67 -14.77
C THR A 418 -5.23 -47.44 -15.21
N LEU A 419 -6.24 -47.58 -16.09
CA LEU A 419 -7.04 -46.45 -16.58
C LEU A 419 -8.54 -46.64 -16.34
N GLN A 420 -9.16 -47.68 -16.91
CA GLN A 420 -10.64 -47.78 -16.90
C GLN A 420 -11.21 -47.86 -15.47
N ASN A 421 -10.73 -48.80 -14.66
CA ASN A 421 -11.21 -48.99 -13.29
C ASN A 421 -10.91 -47.77 -12.43
N LYS A 422 -9.73 -47.18 -12.62
CA LYS A 422 -9.27 -46.01 -11.88
C LYS A 422 -10.11 -44.78 -12.18
N LEU A 423 -10.31 -44.43 -13.45
CA LEU A 423 -11.17 -43.31 -13.86
C LEU A 423 -12.64 -43.47 -13.43
N HIS A 424 -13.13 -44.70 -13.34
CA HIS A 424 -14.47 -44.98 -12.80
C HIS A 424 -14.58 -44.89 -11.27
N ARG A 425 -13.45 -44.98 -10.56
CA ARG A 425 -13.37 -44.88 -9.10
C ARG A 425 -13.03 -43.45 -8.67
N CYS A 426 -11.86 -42.97 -9.07
CA CYS A 426 -11.42 -41.60 -8.85
C CYS A 426 -10.35 -41.24 -9.89
N ALA A 427 -10.65 -40.27 -10.75
CA ALA A 427 -9.65 -39.71 -11.66
C ALA A 427 -8.59 -38.91 -10.89
N GLY A 428 -7.37 -38.86 -11.41
CA GLY A 428 -6.28 -38.05 -10.90
C GLY A 428 -5.33 -37.60 -12.02
N PRO A 429 -4.59 -36.49 -11.85
CA PRO A 429 -3.67 -35.97 -12.88
C PRO A 429 -2.68 -37.00 -13.44
N GLU A 430 -2.28 -37.98 -12.63
CA GLU A 430 -1.40 -39.09 -13.02
C GLU A 430 -1.99 -40.02 -14.10
N ASP A 431 -3.31 -40.03 -14.28
CA ASP A 431 -3.99 -40.81 -15.33
C ASP A 431 -3.65 -40.27 -16.72
N LEU A 432 -3.40 -38.96 -16.82
CA LEU A 432 -2.98 -38.33 -18.07
C LEU A 432 -1.59 -38.80 -18.50
N ALA A 433 -0.64 -38.86 -17.55
CA ALA A 433 0.70 -39.39 -17.79
C ALA A 433 0.66 -40.88 -18.17
N THR A 434 -0.17 -41.67 -17.47
CA THR A 434 -0.39 -43.10 -17.76
C THR A 434 -0.94 -43.29 -19.18
N SER A 435 -1.95 -42.51 -19.55
CA SER A 435 -2.54 -42.53 -20.89
C SER A 435 -1.52 -42.12 -21.97
N ALA A 436 -0.70 -41.09 -21.73
CA ALA A 436 0.34 -40.66 -22.66
C ALA A 436 1.42 -41.73 -22.89
N ALA A 437 1.87 -42.40 -21.82
CA ALA A 437 2.85 -43.48 -21.91
C ALA A 437 2.32 -44.68 -22.70
N LEU A 438 1.06 -45.06 -22.46
CA LEU A 438 0.37 -46.10 -23.23
C LEU A 438 0.23 -45.72 -24.69
N LEU A 439 -0.18 -44.48 -24.98
CA LEU A 439 -0.30 -43.98 -26.35
C LEU A 439 1.04 -44.06 -27.07
N LYS A 440 2.13 -43.57 -26.45
CA LYS A 440 3.49 -43.64 -27.01
C LYS A 440 3.90 -45.08 -27.33
N ARG A 441 3.57 -46.03 -26.46
CA ARG A 441 3.91 -47.45 -26.64
C ARG A 441 3.12 -48.08 -27.80
N ILE A 442 1.82 -47.82 -27.90
CA ILE A 442 0.98 -48.40 -28.97
C ILE A 442 1.21 -47.73 -30.33
N THR A 443 1.77 -46.51 -30.36
CA THR A 443 2.15 -45.80 -31.58
C THR A 443 3.64 -45.94 -31.94
N ALA A 444 4.41 -46.74 -31.19
CA ALA A 444 5.82 -46.93 -31.48
C ALA A 444 6.01 -47.60 -32.87
N PRO A 445 7.10 -47.31 -33.59
CA PRO A 445 7.42 -48.01 -34.83
C PRO A 445 7.40 -49.53 -34.60
N ASN A 446 6.73 -50.28 -35.49
CA ASN A 446 6.56 -51.74 -35.41
C ASN A 446 5.72 -52.27 -34.23
N ALA A 447 4.91 -51.43 -33.57
CA ALA A 447 4.05 -51.87 -32.46
C ALA A 447 2.94 -52.87 -32.86
N GLY A 448 2.55 -52.92 -34.15
CA GLY A 448 1.69 -53.98 -34.69
C GLY A 448 0.21 -53.95 -34.28
N TYR A 449 -0.30 -52.85 -33.72
CA TYR A 449 -1.71 -52.72 -33.31
C TYR A 449 -2.62 -52.24 -34.46
N SER A 450 -3.92 -52.55 -34.38
CA SER A 450 -4.89 -52.16 -35.41
C SER A 450 -5.04 -50.62 -35.51
N PRO A 451 -5.17 -50.04 -36.72
CA PRO A 451 -5.38 -48.61 -36.88
C PRO A 451 -6.60 -48.07 -36.14
N ASP A 452 -7.69 -48.85 -36.07
CA ASP A 452 -8.93 -48.48 -35.39
C ASP A 452 -8.75 -48.38 -33.87
N PHE A 453 -8.06 -49.34 -33.25
CA PHE A 453 -7.73 -49.28 -31.83
C PHE A 453 -6.87 -48.06 -31.51
N VAL A 454 -5.83 -47.81 -32.30
CA VAL A 454 -4.94 -46.66 -32.11
C VAL A 454 -5.72 -45.35 -32.24
N LYS A 455 -6.64 -45.25 -33.21
CA LYS A 455 -7.51 -44.10 -33.41
C LYS A 455 -8.42 -43.87 -32.20
N GLU A 456 -9.11 -44.90 -31.71
CA GLU A 456 -9.98 -44.78 -30.53
C GLU A 456 -9.19 -44.39 -29.28
N PHE A 457 -8.00 -44.95 -29.07
CA PHE A 457 -7.16 -44.60 -27.93
C PHE A 457 -6.65 -43.15 -28.02
N ARG A 458 -6.32 -42.65 -29.22
CA ARG A 458 -6.01 -41.23 -29.45
C ARG A 458 -7.19 -40.32 -29.11
N GLU A 459 -8.39 -40.69 -29.53
CA GLU A 459 -9.62 -39.93 -29.20
C GLU A 459 -9.88 -39.91 -27.69
N PHE A 460 -9.71 -41.06 -27.01
CA PHE A 460 -9.81 -41.14 -25.56
C PHE A 460 -8.75 -40.27 -24.86
N HIS A 461 -7.48 -40.35 -25.28
CA HIS A 461 -6.41 -39.53 -24.72
C HIS A 461 -6.70 -38.03 -24.87
N ARG A 462 -7.26 -37.62 -26.01
CA ARG A 462 -7.71 -36.23 -26.25
C ARG A 462 -8.86 -35.83 -25.31
N GLU A 463 -9.87 -36.68 -25.13
CA GLU A 463 -10.95 -36.44 -24.14
C GLU A 463 -10.39 -36.28 -22.72
N LEU A 464 -9.35 -37.06 -22.38
CA LEU A 464 -8.68 -36.98 -21.08
C LEU A 464 -7.87 -35.68 -20.93
N LYS A 465 -7.15 -35.24 -21.98
CA LYS A 465 -6.48 -33.93 -22.00
C LYS A 465 -7.47 -32.79 -21.78
N GLU A 466 -8.62 -32.82 -22.45
CA GLU A 466 -9.67 -31.81 -22.29
C GLU A 466 -10.18 -31.80 -20.84
N PHE A 467 -10.41 -32.97 -20.24
CA PHE A 467 -10.87 -33.07 -18.86
C PHE A 467 -9.89 -32.45 -17.85
N PHE A 468 -8.57 -32.60 -18.06
CA PHE A 468 -7.55 -32.00 -17.19
C PHE A 468 -7.10 -30.59 -17.61
N ASN A 469 -7.79 -29.94 -18.56
CA ASN A 469 -7.38 -28.66 -19.16
C ASN A 469 -5.93 -28.65 -19.70
N ALA A 470 -5.45 -29.80 -20.17
CA ALA A 470 -4.10 -30.02 -20.70
C ALA A 470 -4.03 -30.05 -22.24
N SER A 471 -5.10 -29.64 -22.92
CA SER A 471 -5.13 -29.49 -24.39
C SER A 471 -4.16 -28.41 -24.86
N SER A 472 -3.55 -28.60 -26.03
CA SER A 472 -2.72 -27.54 -26.63
C SER A 472 -3.59 -26.36 -27.06
N LEU A 473 -2.98 -25.16 -27.19
CA LEU A 473 -3.69 -23.98 -27.70
C LEU A 473 -4.39 -24.26 -29.05
N GLU A 474 -3.71 -24.99 -29.94
CA GLU A 474 -4.25 -25.36 -31.25
C GLU A 474 -5.48 -26.27 -31.15
N GLU A 475 -5.41 -27.31 -30.31
CA GLU A 475 -6.55 -28.19 -30.04
C GLU A 475 -7.75 -27.40 -29.47
N GLN A 476 -7.49 -26.45 -28.57
CA GLN A 476 -8.53 -25.61 -27.97
C GLN A 476 -9.21 -24.72 -29.03
N LEU A 477 -8.42 -24.06 -29.88
CA LEU A 477 -8.90 -23.19 -30.96
C LEU A 477 -9.68 -23.97 -32.02
N GLU A 478 -9.17 -25.12 -32.47
CA GLU A 478 -9.89 -25.98 -33.41
C GLU A 478 -11.22 -26.49 -32.84
N THR A 479 -11.25 -26.81 -31.55
CA THR A 479 -12.48 -27.24 -30.87
C THR A 479 -13.53 -26.13 -30.90
N MET A 480 -13.11 -24.87 -30.70
CA MET A 480 -14.01 -23.71 -30.83
C MET A 480 -14.57 -23.54 -32.25
N LEU A 481 -13.78 -23.84 -33.29
CA LEU A 481 -14.24 -23.79 -34.68
C LEU A 481 -15.31 -24.86 -34.98
N ARG A 482 -15.16 -26.07 -34.41
CA ARG A 482 -16.08 -27.20 -34.61
C ARG A 482 -17.38 -27.07 -33.82
N GLU A 483 -17.35 -26.43 -32.66
CA GLU A 483 -18.53 -26.23 -31.80
C GLU A 483 -19.40 -25.06 -32.31
N SER A 484 -20.05 -25.26 -33.45
CA SER A 484 -20.88 -24.25 -34.17
C SER A 484 -22.22 -23.95 -33.47
N SER A 485 -22.18 -23.45 -32.24
CA SER A 485 -23.31 -22.76 -31.55
C SER A 485 -22.96 -21.33 -31.13
N VAL A 486 -21.86 -20.78 -31.67
CA VAL A 486 -21.37 -19.43 -31.34
C VAL A 486 -21.93 -18.43 -32.35
N HIS A 487 -22.88 -17.60 -31.93
CA HIS A 487 -23.44 -16.47 -32.71
C HIS A 487 -22.44 -15.32 -32.97
N ASN A 488 -21.14 -15.58 -33.09
CA ASN A 488 -20.14 -14.52 -33.31
C ASN A 488 -19.15 -14.91 -34.41
N SER A 489 -19.53 -14.62 -35.65
CA SER A 489 -18.73 -14.90 -36.86
C SER A 489 -17.32 -14.31 -36.79
N HIS A 490 -17.16 -13.14 -36.15
CA HIS A 490 -15.90 -12.41 -36.13
C HIS A 490 -14.79 -13.12 -35.32
N ILE A 491 -15.10 -13.70 -34.16
CA ILE A 491 -14.10 -14.42 -33.36
C ILE A 491 -13.63 -15.68 -34.09
N LEU A 492 -14.55 -16.41 -34.71
CA LEU A 492 -14.20 -17.61 -35.49
C LEU A 492 -13.31 -17.26 -36.69
N GLU A 493 -13.59 -16.14 -37.37
CA GLU A 493 -12.75 -15.62 -38.43
C GLU A 493 -11.33 -15.27 -37.93
N LEU A 494 -11.21 -14.61 -36.77
CA LEU A 494 -9.91 -14.31 -36.17
C LEU A 494 -9.14 -15.58 -35.76
N VAL A 495 -9.84 -16.60 -35.25
CA VAL A 495 -9.22 -17.89 -34.92
C VAL A 495 -8.66 -18.56 -36.18
N HIS A 496 -9.43 -18.60 -37.27
CA HIS A 496 -8.95 -19.11 -38.55
C HIS A 496 -7.72 -18.36 -39.05
N LYS A 497 -7.77 -17.02 -39.06
CA LYS A 497 -6.64 -16.18 -39.49
C LYS A 497 -5.39 -16.43 -38.65
N PHE A 498 -5.55 -16.54 -37.32
CA PHE A 498 -4.41 -16.79 -36.43
C PHE A 498 -3.78 -18.17 -36.67
N LEU A 499 -4.59 -19.23 -36.82
CA LEU A 499 -4.07 -20.57 -37.10
C LEU A 499 -3.31 -20.63 -38.44
N GLU A 500 -3.85 -20.00 -39.49
CA GLU A 500 -3.19 -19.90 -40.79
C GLU A 500 -1.88 -19.08 -40.70
N ALA A 501 -1.89 -17.95 -39.99
CA ALA A 501 -0.69 -17.13 -39.79
C ALA A 501 0.39 -17.89 -39.01
N LYS A 502 0.01 -18.59 -37.95
CA LYS A 502 0.91 -19.42 -37.11
C LYS A 502 1.61 -20.51 -37.94
N GLU A 503 0.90 -21.17 -38.85
CA GLU A 503 1.46 -22.23 -39.70
C GLU A 503 2.52 -21.69 -40.68
N LYS A 504 2.32 -20.48 -41.18
CA LYS A 504 3.20 -19.82 -42.16
C LYS A 504 4.33 -19.00 -41.54
N ALA A 505 4.35 -18.82 -40.21
CA ALA A 505 5.23 -17.86 -39.55
C ALA A 505 6.71 -18.28 -39.57
N HIS A 506 7.44 -17.82 -40.58
CA HIS A 506 8.87 -18.10 -40.74
C HIS A 506 9.70 -16.82 -40.88
N THR A 507 9.11 -15.76 -41.41
CA THR A 507 9.71 -14.43 -41.52
C THR A 507 9.31 -13.52 -40.36
N THR A 508 10.05 -12.43 -40.18
CA THR A 508 9.74 -11.40 -39.18
C THR A 508 8.32 -10.86 -39.34
N ASP A 509 7.89 -10.51 -40.55
CA ASP A 509 6.57 -9.90 -40.79
C ASP A 509 5.42 -10.88 -40.53
N GLU A 510 5.59 -12.15 -40.88
CA GLU A 510 4.60 -13.20 -40.60
C GLU A 510 4.48 -13.50 -39.10
N LEU A 511 5.61 -13.49 -38.38
CA LEU A 511 5.63 -13.65 -36.92
C LEU A 511 4.98 -12.46 -36.20
N VAL A 512 5.25 -11.23 -36.65
CA VAL A 512 4.59 -10.02 -36.14
C VAL A 512 3.08 -10.10 -36.39
N THR A 513 2.66 -10.45 -37.61
CA THR A 513 1.24 -10.63 -37.97
C THR A 513 0.57 -11.66 -37.07
N SER A 514 1.25 -12.77 -36.80
CA SER A 514 0.77 -13.81 -35.88
C SER A 514 0.60 -13.28 -34.46
N PHE A 515 1.53 -12.45 -33.99
CA PHE A 515 1.46 -11.83 -32.67
C PHE A 515 0.34 -10.78 -32.57
N GLU A 516 0.09 -10.02 -33.64
CA GLU A 516 -1.04 -9.09 -33.72
C GLU A 516 -2.38 -9.83 -33.64
N LEU A 517 -2.56 -10.88 -34.45
CA LEU A 517 -3.77 -11.70 -34.44
C LEU A 517 -4.00 -12.36 -33.08
N LEU A 518 -2.93 -12.85 -32.44
CA LEU A 518 -2.98 -13.39 -31.07
C LEU A 518 -3.48 -12.33 -30.08
N THR A 519 -2.92 -11.12 -30.14
CA THR A 519 -3.27 -10.03 -29.23
C THR A 519 -4.72 -9.57 -29.44
N MET A 520 -5.17 -9.50 -30.70
CA MET A 520 -6.57 -9.23 -31.05
C MET A 520 -7.52 -10.31 -30.48
N LEU A 521 -7.17 -11.59 -30.61
CA LEU A 521 -7.94 -12.69 -30.04
C LEU A 521 -8.07 -12.58 -28.51
N ARG A 522 -6.96 -12.33 -27.81
CA ARG A 522 -6.97 -12.14 -26.35
C ARG A 522 -7.83 -10.95 -25.92
N SER A 523 -7.77 -9.84 -26.67
CA SER A 523 -8.61 -8.67 -26.41
C SER A 523 -10.11 -9.01 -26.55
N GLN A 524 -10.49 -9.70 -27.62
CA GLN A 524 -11.87 -10.18 -27.83
C GLN A 524 -12.32 -11.16 -26.74
N PHE A 525 -11.45 -12.07 -26.30
CA PHE A 525 -11.77 -13.01 -25.21
C PHE A 525 -11.94 -12.30 -23.88
N THR A 526 -11.05 -11.37 -23.54
CA THR A 526 -11.13 -10.56 -22.31
C THR A 526 -12.44 -9.77 -22.26
N GLU A 527 -12.88 -9.20 -23.38
CA GLU A 527 -14.17 -8.53 -23.48
C GLU A 527 -15.34 -9.51 -23.29
N LYS A 528 -15.32 -10.67 -23.96
CA LYS A 528 -16.38 -11.69 -23.84
C LYS A 528 -16.45 -12.35 -22.47
N LEU A 529 -15.35 -12.39 -21.71
CA LEU A 529 -15.35 -12.89 -20.34
C LEU A 529 -16.19 -12.00 -19.42
N LYS A 530 -16.44 -10.72 -19.78
CA LYS A 530 -17.40 -9.85 -19.09
C LYS A 530 -18.82 -10.33 -19.40
N GLY A 531 -19.47 -10.97 -18.43
CA GLY A 531 -20.87 -11.42 -18.53
C GLY A 531 -21.10 -12.87 -18.99
N LYS A 532 -20.05 -13.71 -19.10
CA LYS A 532 -20.20 -15.16 -19.31
C LYS A 532 -20.06 -15.92 -18.00
N THR A 533 -20.90 -16.94 -17.81
CA THR A 533 -20.89 -17.88 -16.68
C THR A 533 -20.72 -19.33 -17.16
N GLY A 534 -20.36 -20.22 -16.24
CA GLY A 534 -20.29 -21.65 -16.50
C GLY A 534 -19.23 -22.08 -17.51
N SER A 535 -19.44 -23.23 -18.17
CA SER A 535 -18.38 -23.93 -18.95
C SER A 535 -17.84 -23.15 -20.13
N ARG A 536 -18.65 -22.25 -20.70
CA ARG A 536 -18.22 -21.33 -21.77
C ARG A 536 -17.18 -20.32 -21.27
N ARG A 537 -17.31 -19.85 -20.02
CA ARG A 537 -16.33 -18.97 -19.38
C ARG A 537 -14.99 -19.68 -19.20
N GLN A 538 -15.00 -20.91 -18.67
CA GLN A 538 -13.78 -21.70 -18.47
C GLN A 538 -13.04 -21.93 -19.79
N LYS A 539 -13.73 -22.37 -20.83
CA LYS A 539 -13.13 -22.58 -22.16
C LYS A 539 -12.43 -21.31 -22.68
N LEU A 540 -13.13 -20.17 -22.69
CA LEU A 540 -12.56 -18.90 -23.15
C LEU A 540 -11.34 -18.48 -22.31
N GLN A 541 -11.41 -18.68 -20.99
CA GLN A 541 -10.33 -18.32 -20.08
C GLN A 541 -9.10 -19.21 -20.25
N MET A 542 -9.27 -20.52 -20.45
CA MET A 542 -8.16 -21.44 -20.72
C MET A 542 -7.49 -21.11 -22.06
N THR A 543 -8.26 -20.77 -23.08
CA THR A 543 -7.71 -20.37 -24.38
C THR A 543 -7.01 -19.01 -24.31
N ASP A 544 -7.52 -18.05 -23.53
CA ASP A 544 -6.80 -16.79 -23.27
C ASP A 544 -5.45 -17.02 -22.56
N ILE A 545 -5.40 -17.87 -21.53
CA ILE A 545 -4.14 -18.23 -20.86
C ILE A 545 -3.20 -18.96 -21.84
N GLY A 546 -3.72 -19.86 -22.68
CA GLY A 546 -2.91 -20.51 -23.71
C GLY A 546 -2.34 -19.54 -24.75
N LEU A 547 -3.09 -18.49 -25.11
CA LEU A 547 -2.60 -17.41 -25.99
C LEU A 547 -1.52 -16.57 -25.29
N GLU A 548 -1.69 -16.28 -24.00
CA GLU A 548 -0.66 -15.62 -23.18
C GLU A 548 0.64 -16.42 -23.17
N ASP A 549 0.58 -17.72 -22.90
CA ASP A 549 1.75 -18.60 -22.91
C ASP A 549 2.40 -18.67 -24.30
N PHE A 550 1.60 -18.68 -25.37
CA PHE A 550 2.14 -18.70 -26.73
C PHE A 550 2.77 -17.37 -27.15
N SER A 551 2.37 -16.25 -26.54
CA SER A 551 3.01 -14.95 -26.79
C SER A 551 4.49 -14.93 -26.40
N PHE A 552 4.87 -15.69 -25.35
CA PHE A 552 6.27 -15.91 -24.98
C PHE A 552 7.06 -16.57 -26.11
N VAL A 553 6.48 -17.58 -26.77
CA VAL A 553 7.13 -18.33 -27.86
C VAL A 553 7.35 -17.43 -29.07
N LEU A 554 6.31 -16.69 -29.49
CA LEU A 554 6.39 -15.76 -30.62
C LEU A 554 7.44 -14.68 -30.35
N LEU A 555 7.40 -14.05 -29.18
CA LEU A 555 8.35 -12.98 -28.84
C LEU A 555 9.78 -13.51 -28.75
N SER A 556 9.99 -14.73 -28.24
CA SER A 556 11.31 -15.35 -28.23
C SER A 556 11.85 -15.61 -29.64
N GLN A 557 11.02 -16.06 -30.58
CA GLN A 557 11.42 -16.27 -31.99
C GLN A 557 11.77 -14.94 -32.66
N LEU A 558 10.95 -13.91 -32.46
CA LEU A 558 11.17 -12.57 -32.98
C LEU A 558 12.47 -11.94 -32.45
N ILE A 559 12.74 -12.05 -31.15
CA ILE A 559 13.99 -11.55 -30.55
C ILE A 559 15.21 -12.23 -31.17
N ASN A 560 15.18 -13.55 -31.36
CA ASN A 560 16.29 -14.26 -31.99
C ASN A 560 16.56 -13.76 -33.43
N LEU A 561 15.51 -13.42 -34.19
CA LEU A 561 15.66 -12.83 -35.52
C LEU A 561 16.21 -11.40 -35.47
N PHE A 562 15.83 -10.60 -34.48
CA PHE A 562 16.37 -9.25 -34.30
C PHE A 562 17.84 -9.25 -33.87
N ASP A 563 18.23 -10.20 -33.03
CA ASP A 563 19.60 -10.31 -32.49
C ASP A 563 20.59 -10.86 -33.53
N ALA A 564 20.15 -11.83 -34.34
CA ALA A 564 20.96 -12.43 -35.41
C ALA A 564 21.44 -11.44 -36.49
N LEU A 565 20.86 -10.23 -36.53
CA LEU A 565 21.22 -9.22 -37.52
C LEU A 565 22.53 -8.48 -37.24
N GLU A 566 23.15 -8.64 -36.04
CA GLU A 566 24.45 -8.11 -35.53
C GLU A 566 24.83 -6.62 -35.78
N LYS A 567 24.32 -5.97 -36.83
CA LYS A 567 24.69 -4.65 -37.33
C LYS A 567 23.58 -3.63 -37.10
N GLU A 568 22.31 -3.94 -37.40
CA GLU A 568 21.18 -3.00 -37.25
C GLU A 568 19.87 -3.67 -36.79
N ILE A 569 19.23 -3.06 -35.78
CA ILE A 569 17.92 -3.47 -35.28
C ILE A 569 16.85 -3.06 -36.30
N ASN A 570 15.96 -3.98 -36.63
CA ASN A 570 14.75 -3.64 -37.39
C ASN A 570 13.73 -2.95 -36.47
N TRP A 571 13.82 -1.62 -36.38
CA TRP A 571 13.12 -0.81 -35.37
C TRP A 571 11.60 -0.95 -35.39
N LEU A 572 10.95 -0.82 -36.54
CA LEU A 572 9.47 -0.78 -36.57
C LEU A 572 8.84 -2.10 -36.10
N PRO A 573 9.25 -3.28 -36.61
CA PRO A 573 8.80 -4.56 -36.06
C PRO A 573 9.15 -4.74 -34.58
N ALA A 574 10.36 -4.37 -34.15
CA ALA A 574 10.77 -4.53 -32.75
C ALA A 574 9.93 -3.67 -31.80
N LEU A 575 9.65 -2.41 -32.15
CA LEU A 575 8.79 -1.53 -31.36
C LEU A 575 7.33 -1.98 -31.37
N ARG A 576 6.85 -2.49 -32.51
CA ARG A 576 5.52 -3.09 -32.62
C ARG A 576 5.39 -4.32 -31.71
N CYS A 577 6.41 -5.17 -31.65
CA CYS A 577 6.45 -6.31 -30.73
C CYS A 577 6.43 -5.88 -29.26
N LEU A 578 7.15 -4.82 -28.91
CA LEU A 578 7.13 -4.27 -27.55
C LEU A 578 5.73 -3.76 -27.20
N GLU A 579 5.10 -3.00 -28.09
CA GLU A 579 3.72 -2.51 -27.91
C GLU A 579 2.74 -3.67 -27.67
N LEU A 580 2.76 -4.69 -28.52
CA LEU A 580 1.92 -5.88 -28.39
C LEU A 580 2.20 -6.62 -27.07
N ALA A 581 3.46 -6.74 -26.67
CA ALA A 581 3.81 -7.42 -25.43
C ALA A 581 3.29 -6.67 -24.19
N ILE A 582 3.39 -5.33 -24.16
CA ILE A 582 2.79 -4.52 -23.08
C ILE A 582 1.26 -4.66 -23.07
N GLU A 583 0.62 -4.66 -24.24
CA GLU A 583 -0.82 -4.91 -24.36
C GLU A 583 -1.22 -6.29 -23.80
N ASN A 584 -0.42 -7.32 -24.08
CA ASN A 584 -0.63 -8.66 -23.53
C ASN A 584 -0.50 -8.70 -22.00
N LEU A 585 0.41 -7.93 -21.39
CA LEU A 585 0.51 -7.80 -19.93
C LEU A 585 -0.71 -7.08 -19.34
N ARG A 586 -1.22 -6.04 -20.01
CA ARG A 586 -2.47 -5.37 -19.62
C ARG A 586 -3.66 -6.32 -19.65
N LEU A 587 -3.78 -7.12 -20.71
CA LEU A 587 -4.86 -8.11 -20.86
C LEU A 587 -4.81 -9.20 -19.77
N SER A 588 -3.63 -9.50 -19.25
CA SER A 588 -3.45 -10.39 -18.08
C SER A 588 -3.83 -9.73 -16.75
N GLY A 589 -4.13 -8.43 -16.73
CA GLY A 589 -4.56 -7.68 -15.55
C GLY A 589 -3.41 -7.08 -14.73
N PHE A 590 -2.18 -7.08 -15.23
CA PHE A 590 -1.02 -6.54 -14.52
C PHE A 590 -0.84 -5.04 -14.80
N ASP A 591 -0.78 -4.22 -13.73
CA ASP A 591 -0.57 -2.76 -13.75
C ASP A 591 -1.27 -2.05 -14.92
N THR A 592 -2.57 -2.34 -15.08
CA THR A 592 -3.34 -2.02 -16.29
C THR A 592 -3.29 -0.56 -16.72
N LYS A 593 -3.25 0.38 -15.77
CA LYS A 593 -3.16 1.83 -16.04
C LYS A 593 -1.80 2.22 -16.63
N GLU A 594 -0.71 1.69 -16.09
CA GLU A 594 0.65 1.96 -16.56
C GLU A 594 0.86 1.34 -17.94
N CYS A 595 0.46 0.09 -18.14
CA CYS A 595 0.48 -0.57 -19.45
C CYS A 595 -0.28 0.23 -20.51
N GLN A 596 -1.48 0.73 -20.17
CA GLN A 596 -2.29 1.54 -21.09
C GLN A 596 -1.62 2.87 -21.46
N ALA A 597 -0.94 3.53 -20.52
CA ALA A 597 -0.18 4.75 -20.79
C ALA A 597 1.00 4.47 -21.75
N MET A 598 1.78 3.43 -21.47
CA MET A 598 2.91 3.03 -22.33
C MET A 598 2.47 2.57 -23.72
N GLU A 599 1.35 1.84 -23.84
CA GLU A 599 0.75 1.51 -25.13
C GLU A 599 0.40 2.77 -25.93
N SER A 600 -0.21 3.76 -25.29
CA SER A 600 -0.60 5.03 -25.93
C SER A 600 0.62 5.82 -26.40
N GLU A 601 1.68 5.83 -25.59
CA GLU A 601 2.98 6.40 -25.91
C GLU A 601 3.67 5.70 -27.08
N LEU A 602 3.85 4.37 -27.01
CA LEU A 602 4.48 3.60 -28.08
C LEU A 602 3.73 3.80 -29.41
N LYS A 603 2.39 3.73 -29.40
CA LYS A 603 1.55 4.01 -30.58
C LYS A 603 1.79 5.42 -31.14
N ALA A 604 1.98 6.42 -30.27
CA ALA A 604 2.27 7.79 -30.69
C ALA A 604 3.69 7.94 -31.25
N TRP A 605 4.69 7.31 -30.64
CA TRP A 605 6.10 7.45 -31.00
C TRP A 605 6.47 6.66 -32.25
N ILE A 606 5.85 5.51 -32.50
CA ILE A 606 6.07 4.68 -33.70
C ILE A 606 5.65 5.43 -34.98
N ARG A 607 4.61 6.27 -34.90
CA ARG A 607 4.12 7.03 -36.06
C ARG A 607 5.15 8.06 -36.51
N GLY A 608 5.73 7.82 -37.69
CA GLY A 608 6.75 8.70 -38.26
C GLY A 608 8.11 8.61 -37.55
N PHE A 609 8.36 7.53 -36.80
CA PHE A 609 9.62 7.28 -36.13
C PHE A 609 10.80 7.26 -37.11
N ARG A 610 11.84 8.03 -36.79
CA ARG A 610 13.11 8.06 -37.56
C ARG A 610 14.27 7.77 -36.61
N PRO A 611 14.97 6.63 -36.75
CA PRO A 611 16.06 6.28 -35.84
C PRO A 611 17.28 7.19 -35.96
N GLN A 612 17.34 8.08 -36.95
CA GLN A 612 18.38 9.12 -37.07
C GLN A 612 18.06 10.38 -36.27
N ASP A 613 16.82 10.55 -35.82
CA ASP A 613 16.39 11.71 -35.04
C ASP A 613 16.69 11.47 -33.55
N ARG A 614 17.76 12.09 -33.05
CA ARG A 614 18.21 11.98 -31.66
C ARG A 614 17.09 12.29 -30.66
N GLU A 615 16.27 13.30 -30.94
CA GLU A 615 15.20 13.70 -30.02
C GLU A 615 14.11 12.62 -29.91
N GLN A 616 13.75 12.00 -31.04
CA GLN A 616 12.81 10.88 -31.05
C GLN A 616 13.38 9.65 -30.33
N LEU A 617 14.68 9.39 -30.46
CA LEU A 617 15.36 8.30 -29.75
C LEU A 617 15.33 8.49 -28.23
N ILE A 618 15.68 9.68 -27.71
CA ILE A 618 15.66 9.94 -26.27
C ILE A 618 14.23 9.99 -25.71
N ARG A 619 13.24 10.39 -26.52
CA ARG A 619 11.82 10.30 -26.16
C ARG A 619 11.35 8.85 -26.06
N LEU A 620 11.75 8.02 -27.02
CA LEU A 620 11.45 6.60 -27.02
C LEU A 620 12.15 5.88 -25.86
N LYS A 621 13.40 6.24 -25.54
CA LYS A 621 14.15 5.75 -24.38
C LYS A 621 13.32 5.89 -23.11
N ALA A 622 12.74 7.06 -22.86
CA ALA A 622 11.94 7.33 -21.66
C ALA A 622 10.76 6.37 -21.50
N THR A 623 10.02 6.08 -22.58
CA THR A 623 8.93 5.08 -22.54
C THR A 623 9.48 3.65 -22.37
N ILE A 624 10.60 3.30 -23.00
CA ILE A 624 11.23 1.97 -22.86
C ILE A 624 11.79 1.74 -21.45
N ASP A 625 12.33 2.77 -20.80
CA ASP A 625 12.77 2.71 -19.40
C ASP A 625 11.57 2.49 -18.45
N ARG A 626 10.38 3.00 -18.77
CA ARG A 626 9.14 2.62 -18.05
C ARG A 626 8.77 1.16 -18.29
N CYS A 627 8.87 0.67 -19.52
CA CYS A 627 8.64 -0.75 -19.81
C CYS A 627 9.63 -1.64 -19.05
N ARG A 628 10.89 -1.21 -18.90
CA ARG A 628 11.93 -1.90 -18.11
C ARG A 628 11.51 -1.99 -16.65
N ARG A 629 11.11 -0.87 -16.06
CA ARG A 629 10.60 -0.83 -14.68
C ARG A 629 9.36 -1.69 -14.49
N LEU A 630 8.42 -1.71 -15.45
CA LEU A 630 7.25 -2.61 -15.38
C LEU A 630 7.68 -4.08 -15.28
N ALA A 631 8.65 -4.50 -16.10
CA ALA A 631 9.17 -5.87 -16.06
C ALA A 631 9.88 -6.19 -14.72
N GLU A 632 10.67 -5.24 -14.19
CA GLU A 632 11.30 -5.35 -12.88
C GLU A 632 10.25 -5.44 -11.75
N VAL A 633 9.19 -4.63 -11.79
CA VAL A 633 8.09 -4.66 -10.81
C VAL A 633 7.39 -6.01 -10.81
N TYR A 634 7.15 -6.61 -11.98
CA TYR A 634 6.58 -7.96 -12.07
C TYR A 634 7.49 -9.00 -11.39
N CYS A 635 8.78 -9.03 -11.74
CA CYS A 635 9.75 -9.96 -11.17
C CYS A 635 9.87 -9.79 -9.65
N ASN A 636 9.99 -8.55 -9.18
CA ASN A 636 10.07 -8.23 -7.75
C ASN A 636 8.80 -8.64 -7.01
N ARG A 637 7.62 -8.48 -7.63
CA ARG A 637 6.35 -8.91 -7.01
C ARG A 637 6.27 -10.42 -6.87
N ILE A 638 6.72 -11.20 -7.86
CA ILE A 638 6.79 -12.67 -7.74
C ILE A 638 7.80 -13.08 -6.66
N LEU A 639 9.00 -12.49 -6.66
CA LEU A 639 10.06 -12.76 -5.68
C LEU A 639 9.71 -12.32 -4.25
N ALA A 640 8.87 -11.30 -4.08
CA ALA A 640 8.36 -10.90 -2.77
C ALA A 640 7.24 -11.84 -2.27
N LEU A 641 6.39 -12.34 -3.16
CA LEU A 641 5.18 -13.06 -2.77
C LEU A 641 5.37 -14.56 -2.60
N PHE A 642 6.14 -15.22 -3.48
CA PHE A 642 6.16 -16.69 -3.60
C PHE A 642 7.28 -17.42 -2.84
N PRO A 643 8.58 -17.01 -2.85
CA PRO A 643 9.68 -17.86 -2.37
C PRO A 643 9.48 -18.45 -0.97
N GLU A 644 9.21 -17.60 0.02
CA GLU A 644 8.98 -18.03 1.40
C GLU A 644 7.76 -18.98 1.51
N LYS A 645 6.69 -18.70 0.78
CA LYS A 645 5.43 -19.47 0.83
C LYS A 645 5.58 -20.84 0.16
N VAL A 646 6.28 -20.89 -0.97
CA VAL A 646 6.62 -22.13 -1.68
C VAL A 646 7.51 -23.00 -0.79
N GLU A 647 8.49 -22.40 -0.11
CA GLU A 647 9.35 -23.11 0.82
C GLU A 647 8.56 -23.69 2.00
N ARG A 648 7.79 -22.87 2.70
CA ARG A 648 6.99 -23.30 3.86
C ARG A 648 5.99 -24.38 3.51
N LEU A 649 5.21 -24.17 2.45
CA LEU A 649 4.17 -25.13 2.04
C LEU A 649 4.79 -26.40 1.44
N GLY A 650 5.78 -26.26 0.55
CA GLY A 650 6.46 -27.39 -0.08
C GLY A 650 7.13 -28.31 0.94
N GLN A 651 7.82 -27.75 1.93
CA GLN A 651 8.40 -28.53 3.04
C GLN A 651 7.32 -29.26 3.85
N SER A 652 6.21 -28.58 4.17
CA SER A 652 5.12 -29.17 4.95
C SER A 652 4.38 -30.29 4.21
N LEU A 653 4.40 -30.28 2.87
CA LEU A 653 3.79 -31.28 1.99
C LEU A 653 4.78 -32.39 1.55
N GLY A 654 6.07 -32.26 1.89
CA GLY A 654 7.10 -33.24 1.51
C GLY A 654 7.51 -33.18 0.03
N VAL A 655 7.37 -32.02 -0.62
CA VAL A 655 7.82 -31.80 -2.00
C VAL A 655 9.35 -31.78 -2.05
N ASP A 656 9.93 -32.29 -3.14
CA ASP A 656 11.38 -32.31 -3.34
C ASP A 656 12.02 -30.91 -3.23
N ARG A 657 13.17 -30.82 -2.52
CA ARG A 657 13.83 -29.54 -2.24
C ARG A 657 14.30 -28.81 -3.51
N HIS A 658 14.73 -29.54 -4.54
CA HIS A 658 15.14 -28.92 -5.79
C HIS A 658 13.95 -28.26 -6.48
N LYS A 659 12.79 -28.93 -6.48
CA LYS A 659 11.53 -28.39 -7.04
C LYS A 659 11.05 -27.13 -6.33
N ILE A 660 11.17 -27.08 -5.00
CA ILE A 660 10.87 -25.90 -4.19
C ILE A 660 11.78 -24.73 -4.60
N LYS A 661 13.09 -24.98 -4.68
CA LYS A 661 14.10 -23.94 -4.97
C LYS A 661 13.91 -23.30 -6.35
N ILE A 662 13.62 -24.09 -7.39
CA ILE A 662 13.51 -23.59 -8.77
C ILE A 662 12.12 -23.05 -9.12
N PHE A 663 11.12 -23.17 -8.24
CA PHE A 663 9.72 -22.85 -8.56
C PHE A 663 9.53 -21.44 -9.13
N CYS A 664 10.04 -20.42 -8.44
CA CYS A 664 9.87 -19.02 -8.84
C CYS A 664 10.70 -18.68 -10.08
N GLU A 665 11.91 -19.24 -10.18
CA GLU A 665 12.80 -19.06 -11.33
C GLU A 665 12.17 -19.60 -12.61
N VAL A 666 11.56 -20.79 -12.55
CA VAL A 666 10.83 -21.39 -13.68
C VAL A 666 9.63 -20.52 -14.05
N ASP A 667 8.81 -20.09 -13.06
CA ASP A 667 7.63 -19.26 -13.31
C ASP A 667 7.98 -17.94 -14.02
N ILE A 668 9.05 -17.26 -13.59
CA ILE A 668 9.52 -16.02 -14.23
C ILE A 668 10.07 -16.29 -15.64
N ARG A 669 10.92 -17.32 -15.81
CA ARG A 669 11.57 -17.61 -17.10
C ARG A 669 10.63 -18.11 -18.18
N SER A 670 9.50 -18.72 -17.81
CA SER A 670 8.47 -19.15 -18.77
C SER A 670 7.46 -18.06 -19.09
N HIS A 671 7.52 -16.90 -18.45
CA HIS A 671 6.53 -15.83 -18.60
C HIS A 671 6.96 -14.79 -19.63
N LEU A 672 5.99 -14.16 -20.31
CA LEU A 672 6.20 -13.12 -21.34
C LEU A 672 7.15 -12.00 -20.89
N VAL A 673 7.09 -11.61 -19.61
CA VAL A 673 7.93 -10.57 -19.01
C VAL A 673 9.43 -10.81 -19.18
N PHE A 674 9.86 -12.08 -19.18
CA PHE A 674 11.26 -12.42 -19.40
C PHE A 674 11.73 -12.05 -20.81
N GLN A 675 10.89 -12.30 -21.81
CA GLN A 675 11.18 -11.94 -23.21
C GLN A 675 11.05 -10.42 -23.43
N VAL A 676 10.10 -9.77 -22.77
CA VAL A 676 9.99 -8.29 -22.76
C VAL A 676 11.28 -7.66 -22.26
N SER A 677 11.87 -8.18 -21.18
CA SER A 677 13.13 -7.68 -20.62
C SER A 677 14.29 -7.79 -21.62
N LYS A 678 14.36 -8.89 -22.39
CA LYS A 678 15.38 -9.08 -23.44
C LYS A 678 15.19 -8.10 -24.61
N LEU A 679 13.97 -7.93 -25.09
CA LEU A 679 13.66 -6.97 -26.16
C LEU A 679 14.00 -5.53 -25.73
N ILE A 680 13.68 -5.17 -24.49
CA ILE A 680 14.03 -3.87 -23.91
C ILE A 680 15.54 -3.65 -23.90
N ALA A 681 16.32 -4.64 -23.45
CA ALA A 681 17.78 -4.54 -23.43
C ALA A 681 18.36 -4.33 -24.84
N LEU A 682 17.85 -5.06 -25.84
CA LEU A 682 18.23 -4.90 -27.25
C LEU A 682 17.92 -3.47 -27.75
N LEU A 683 16.71 -2.97 -27.49
CA LEU A 683 16.27 -1.64 -27.91
C LEU A 683 17.08 -0.53 -27.23
N LEU A 684 17.29 -0.60 -25.92
CA LEU A 684 18.08 0.39 -25.16
C LEU A 684 19.53 0.44 -25.65
N LYS A 685 20.15 -0.72 -25.92
CA LYS A 685 21.49 -0.80 -26.53
C LYS A 685 21.53 -0.11 -27.88
N GLY A 686 20.51 -0.33 -28.72
CA GLY A 686 20.35 0.34 -30.01
C GLY A 686 20.21 1.86 -29.88
N ILE A 687 19.38 2.33 -28.93
CA ILE A 687 19.15 3.75 -28.69
C ILE A 687 20.44 4.43 -28.23
N ARG A 688 21.15 3.86 -27.25
CA ARG A 688 22.41 4.45 -26.75
C ARG A 688 23.42 4.64 -27.86
N ARG A 689 23.60 3.63 -28.72
CA ARG A 689 24.50 3.68 -29.87
C ARG A 689 24.12 4.78 -30.86
N LEU A 690 22.83 4.89 -31.23
CA LEU A 690 22.39 5.84 -32.26
C LEU A 690 22.27 7.28 -31.77
N ALA A 691 21.91 7.48 -30.49
CA ALA A 691 21.82 8.81 -29.88
C ALA A 691 23.15 9.28 -29.26
N SER A 692 24.22 8.49 -29.40
CA SER A 692 25.53 8.71 -28.79
C SER A 692 25.43 9.01 -27.29
N LEU A 693 24.61 8.23 -26.58
CA LEU A 693 24.45 8.41 -25.14
C LEU A 693 25.63 7.76 -24.41
N PRO A 694 26.28 8.48 -23.49
CA PRO A 694 27.32 7.88 -22.66
C PRO A 694 26.73 6.76 -21.78
N PRO A 695 27.56 5.81 -21.32
CA PRO A 695 27.12 4.78 -20.37
C PRO A 695 26.90 5.33 -18.95
N TRP A 696 27.24 6.60 -18.73
CA TRP A 696 27.20 7.29 -17.46
C TRP A 696 26.43 8.60 -17.58
N ASP A 697 25.67 8.95 -16.54
CA ASP A 697 25.11 10.28 -16.35
C ASP A 697 25.86 10.96 -15.20
N VAL A 698 26.51 12.09 -15.48
CA VAL A 698 27.40 12.78 -14.55
C VAL A 698 26.61 13.81 -13.74
N ILE A 699 26.52 13.58 -12.43
CA ILE A 699 25.77 14.46 -11.52
C ILE A 699 26.71 15.50 -10.91
N VAL A 700 27.88 15.04 -10.43
CA VAL A 700 28.94 15.86 -9.84
C VAL A 700 30.30 15.38 -10.39
N PRO A 701 30.95 16.17 -11.27
CA PRO A 701 32.27 15.84 -11.79
C PRO A 701 33.36 16.04 -10.73
N GLY A 702 34.52 15.44 -10.93
CA GLY A 702 35.68 15.58 -10.06
C GLY A 702 36.60 14.36 -10.08
N LYS A 703 37.69 14.46 -9.30
CA LYS A 703 38.68 13.40 -9.16
C LYS A 703 38.77 12.93 -7.72
N THR A 704 38.62 11.62 -7.49
CA THR A 704 38.65 11.04 -6.14
C THR A 704 39.18 9.62 -6.14
N SER A 705 39.56 9.10 -4.97
CA SER A 705 39.92 7.69 -4.81
C SER A 705 39.44 7.16 -3.47
N GLY A 706 39.01 5.90 -3.44
CA GLY A 706 38.53 5.26 -2.23
C GLY A 706 38.31 3.77 -2.41
N ARG A 707 37.94 3.09 -1.32
CA ARG A 707 37.55 1.68 -1.37
C ARG A 707 36.11 1.56 -1.87
N LEU A 708 35.86 0.69 -2.84
CA LEU A 708 34.52 0.45 -3.38
C LEU A 708 33.68 -0.41 -2.42
N VAL A 709 32.54 0.10 -1.97
CA VAL A 709 31.62 -0.58 -1.02
C VAL A 709 30.20 -0.52 -1.55
N GLU A 710 29.44 -1.62 -1.47
CA GLU A 710 28.03 -1.66 -1.82
C GLU A 710 27.15 -1.40 -0.58
N THR A 711 26.11 -0.61 -0.73
CA THR A 711 25.04 -0.47 0.28
C THR A 711 23.68 -0.35 -0.39
N ALA A 712 22.63 -0.80 0.30
CA ALA A 712 21.25 -0.57 -0.12
C ALA A 712 20.77 0.85 0.22
N CYS A 713 21.25 1.43 1.33
CA CYS A 713 20.93 2.78 1.79
C CYS A 713 22.16 3.45 2.40
N LEU A 714 22.30 4.78 2.21
CA LEU A 714 23.39 5.55 2.83
C LEU A 714 23.24 5.66 4.35
N ASP A 715 22.00 5.64 4.87
CA ASP A 715 21.71 5.77 6.30
C ASP A 715 22.09 4.49 7.10
N ASP A 716 22.25 3.35 6.42
CA ASP A 716 22.67 2.08 7.04
C ASP A 716 24.18 2.01 7.31
N LEU A 717 24.95 2.95 6.76
CA LEU A 717 26.39 3.00 6.91
C LEU A 717 26.78 3.57 8.29
N PRO A 718 27.61 2.88 9.10
CA PRO A 718 27.90 3.24 10.48
C PRO A 718 28.93 4.40 10.62
N GLY A 719 28.88 5.38 9.71
CA GLY A 719 29.89 6.46 9.64
C GLY A 719 30.07 7.22 10.97
N PRO A 720 31.24 7.88 11.16
CA PRO A 720 32.25 8.26 10.16
C PRO A 720 33.26 7.16 9.82
N PHE A 721 33.85 7.24 8.62
CA PHE A 721 34.88 6.31 8.16
C PHE A 721 36.29 6.90 8.22
N ASP A 722 37.26 6.14 8.73
CA ASP A 722 38.68 6.55 8.83
C ASP A 722 39.41 6.57 7.48
N LYS A 723 38.88 5.88 6.47
CA LYS A 723 39.44 5.80 5.11
C LYS A 723 38.38 6.24 4.10
N ALA A 724 38.83 6.83 2.98
CA ALA A 724 37.95 7.27 1.90
C ALA A 724 37.22 6.09 1.24
N ILE A 725 35.90 6.21 1.09
CA ILE A 725 35.03 5.19 0.49
C ILE A 725 34.32 5.76 -0.74
N VAL A 726 34.22 4.93 -1.79
CA VAL A 726 33.32 5.13 -2.92
C VAL A 726 32.17 4.15 -2.78
N VAL A 727 30.94 4.65 -2.77
CA VAL A 727 29.76 3.84 -2.50
C VAL A 727 29.04 3.50 -3.80
N LEU A 728 28.74 2.23 -3.98
CA LEU A 728 27.96 1.65 -5.07
C LEU A 728 26.54 1.37 -4.55
N MET A 729 25.51 1.86 -5.25
CA MET A 729 24.11 1.67 -4.84
C MET A 729 23.24 1.33 -6.03
N GLU A 730 22.28 0.43 -5.85
CA GLU A 730 21.29 0.17 -6.90
C GLU A 730 20.26 1.30 -7.01
N LYS A 731 19.83 1.85 -5.88
CA LYS A 731 18.77 2.86 -5.79
C LYS A 731 19.15 3.92 -4.77
N VAL A 732 18.57 5.10 -4.93
CA VAL A 732 18.63 6.19 -3.95
C VAL A 732 17.21 6.65 -3.63
N GLU A 733 16.99 7.05 -2.39
CA GLU A 733 15.74 7.61 -1.90
C GLU A 733 15.63 9.11 -2.18
N GLY A 734 16.75 9.79 -2.44
CA GLY A 734 16.86 11.20 -2.80
C GLY A 734 16.99 12.15 -1.61
N ASP A 735 16.58 11.72 -0.41
CA ASP A 735 16.60 12.50 0.83
C ASP A 735 17.73 12.11 1.79
N GLU A 736 18.59 11.15 1.45
CA GLU A 736 19.63 10.60 2.32
C GLU A 736 20.71 11.63 2.71
N GLU A 737 21.29 11.45 3.89
CA GLU A 737 22.51 12.17 4.28
C GLU A 737 23.73 11.41 3.75
N ILE A 738 24.81 12.12 3.40
CA ILE A 738 26.05 11.49 2.96
C ILE A 738 27.03 11.45 4.15
N PRO A 739 27.28 10.26 4.77
CA PRO A 739 28.22 10.12 5.87
C PRO A 739 29.62 10.69 5.60
N ALA A 740 30.27 11.17 6.66
CA ALA A 740 31.66 11.61 6.57
C ALA A 740 32.60 10.43 6.22
N GLY A 741 33.48 10.66 5.25
CA GLY A 741 34.43 9.65 4.72
C GLY A 741 34.02 9.08 3.37
N ILE A 742 32.78 9.30 2.93
CA ILE A 742 32.37 9.03 1.55
C ILE A 742 32.88 10.15 0.65
N VAL A 743 33.57 9.76 -0.42
CA VAL A 743 34.19 10.69 -1.38
C VAL A 743 33.67 10.51 -2.80
N GLY A 744 32.92 9.43 -3.06
CA GLY A 744 32.28 9.18 -4.35
C GLY A 744 31.02 8.33 -4.24
N LEU A 745 30.07 8.55 -5.14
CA LEU A 745 28.79 7.83 -5.27
C LEU A 745 28.64 7.31 -6.71
N ILE A 746 28.30 6.03 -6.87
CA ILE A 746 27.96 5.39 -8.15
C ILE A 746 26.60 4.70 -8.00
N VAL A 747 25.61 5.12 -8.79
CA VAL A 747 24.23 4.60 -8.69
C VAL A 747 23.79 3.90 -9.97
N ALA A 748 23.05 2.79 -9.90
CA ALA A 748 22.62 2.00 -11.08
C ALA A 748 21.45 2.61 -11.88
N HIS A 749 20.75 3.58 -11.30
CA HIS A 749 19.50 4.10 -11.83
C HIS A 749 19.48 5.62 -11.87
N GLU A 750 18.80 6.14 -12.88
CA GLU A 750 18.68 7.57 -13.11
C GLU A 750 18.02 8.28 -11.92
N THR A 751 18.60 9.42 -11.54
CA THR A 751 18.16 10.26 -10.41
C THR A 751 18.05 11.70 -10.91
N PRO A 752 17.07 12.52 -10.46
CA PRO A 752 17.02 13.94 -10.81
C PRO A 752 18.33 14.65 -10.43
N LEU A 753 18.94 15.38 -11.39
CA LEU A 753 20.21 16.08 -11.17
C LEU A 753 20.06 17.20 -10.13
N LEU A 754 18.85 17.71 -9.96
CA LEU A 754 18.53 18.78 -9.02
C LEU A 754 17.83 18.27 -7.75
N SER A 755 17.87 16.95 -7.50
CA SER A 755 17.40 16.34 -6.24
C SER A 755 18.20 16.82 -5.02
N HIS A 756 17.64 16.67 -3.81
CA HIS A 756 18.34 17.03 -2.58
C HIS A 756 19.68 16.31 -2.42
N LEU A 757 19.75 15.00 -2.71
CA LEU A 757 21.00 14.23 -2.67
C LEU A 757 22.06 14.78 -3.63
N ALA A 758 21.69 15.10 -4.88
CA ALA A 758 22.60 15.66 -5.87
C ALA A 758 23.13 17.04 -5.46
N VAL A 759 22.25 17.92 -4.93
CA VAL A 759 22.64 19.24 -4.40
C VAL A 759 23.61 19.09 -3.23
N ARG A 760 23.37 18.16 -2.31
CA ARG A 760 24.27 17.87 -1.18
C ARG A 760 25.62 17.33 -1.63
N ALA A 761 25.63 16.43 -2.62
CA ALA A 761 26.87 15.90 -3.18
C ALA A 761 27.74 17.03 -3.78
N ARG A 762 27.13 17.99 -4.50
CA ARG A 762 27.86 19.17 -5.03
C ARG A 762 28.47 20.02 -3.92
N GLN A 763 27.68 20.34 -2.89
CA GLN A 763 28.15 21.13 -1.75
C GLN A 763 29.24 20.41 -0.95
N GLY A 764 29.21 19.09 -0.91
CA GLY A 764 30.22 18.27 -0.26
C GLY A 764 31.46 17.98 -1.12
N GLU A 765 31.51 18.47 -2.36
CA GLU A 765 32.52 18.09 -3.38
C GLU A 765 32.65 16.57 -3.56
N ILE A 766 31.52 15.84 -3.49
CA ILE A 766 31.47 14.38 -3.59
C ILE A 766 31.20 14.02 -5.05
N VAL A 767 32.14 13.31 -5.66
CA VAL A 767 32.00 12.84 -7.04
C VAL A 767 30.78 11.92 -7.14
N PHE A 768 29.87 12.18 -8.08
CA PHE A 768 28.61 11.43 -8.16
C PHE A 768 28.26 11.17 -9.63
N ILE A 769 28.17 9.88 -9.97
CA ILE A 769 27.73 9.40 -11.29
C ILE A 769 26.63 8.36 -11.19
N VAL A 770 25.82 8.28 -12.22
CA VAL A 770 24.88 7.19 -12.46
C VAL A 770 25.41 6.32 -13.59
N CYS A 771 25.43 5.01 -13.40
CA CYS A 771 25.76 4.02 -14.41
C CYS A 771 24.47 3.47 -15.02
N GLU A 772 24.14 3.88 -16.24
CA GLU A 772 22.96 3.34 -16.94
C GLU A 772 23.22 1.99 -17.60
N ASP A 773 24.49 1.66 -17.83
CA ASP A 773 24.90 0.44 -18.50
C ASP A 773 25.00 -0.74 -17.52
N ALA A 774 24.16 -1.75 -17.72
CA ALA A 774 24.07 -2.89 -16.82
C ALA A 774 25.35 -3.75 -16.80
N ASP A 775 26.06 -3.84 -17.93
CA ASP A 775 27.30 -4.62 -18.02
C ASP A 775 28.42 -3.91 -17.24
N ARG A 776 28.57 -2.59 -17.45
CA ARG A 776 29.50 -1.75 -16.67
C ARG A 776 29.19 -1.79 -15.17
N TYR A 777 27.92 -1.70 -14.79
CA TYR A 777 27.53 -1.78 -13.38
C TYR A 777 27.86 -3.14 -12.76
N SER A 778 27.66 -4.23 -13.51
CA SER A 778 28.05 -5.59 -13.09
C SER A 778 29.57 -5.75 -12.92
N GLU A 779 30.37 -5.14 -13.79
CA GLU A 779 31.84 -5.08 -13.66
C GLU A 779 32.27 -4.38 -12.35
N LEU A 780 31.57 -3.31 -11.95
CA LEU A 780 31.79 -2.63 -10.65
C LEU A 780 31.46 -3.55 -9.47
N LYS A 781 30.32 -4.26 -9.51
CA LYS A 781 29.96 -5.24 -8.48
C LYS A 781 30.99 -6.36 -8.32
N ASN A 782 31.57 -6.83 -9.44
CA ASN A 782 32.63 -7.83 -9.41
C ASN A 782 33.96 -7.30 -8.83
N SER A 783 34.06 -6.00 -8.59
CA SER A 783 35.25 -5.32 -8.07
C SER A 783 35.06 -4.73 -6.67
N LEU A 784 33.99 -5.14 -5.97
CA LEU A 784 33.74 -4.73 -4.60
C LEU A 784 34.92 -5.02 -3.67
N GLY A 785 35.19 -4.08 -2.77
CA GLY A 785 36.28 -4.14 -1.80
C GLY A 785 37.65 -3.70 -2.33
N LYS A 786 37.83 -3.51 -3.64
CA LYS A 786 39.06 -2.98 -4.26
C LYS A 786 39.16 -1.46 -4.13
N GLN A 787 40.36 -0.92 -4.31
CA GLN A 787 40.59 0.52 -4.44
C GLN A 787 40.19 0.97 -5.85
N ILE A 788 39.38 2.02 -5.95
CA ILE A 788 38.96 2.65 -7.21
C ILE A 788 39.40 4.11 -7.25
N VAL A 789 39.87 4.55 -8.41
CA VAL A 789 40.13 5.95 -8.74
C VAL A 789 39.07 6.39 -9.74
N LEU A 790 38.37 7.47 -9.41
CA LEU A 790 37.39 8.14 -10.27
C LEU A 790 38.04 9.42 -10.81
N ASP A 791 38.11 9.57 -12.13
CA ASP A 791 38.51 10.83 -12.78
C ASP A 791 37.42 11.20 -13.81
N ILE A 792 36.57 12.15 -13.43
CA ILE A 792 35.26 12.37 -14.05
C ILE A 792 35.13 13.84 -14.47
N SER A 793 34.86 14.05 -15.76
CA SER A 793 34.46 15.34 -16.33
C SER A 793 33.02 15.27 -16.84
N ALA A 794 32.50 16.36 -17.41
CA ALA A 794 31.18 16.37 -18.03
C ALA A 794 31.08 15.45 -19.27
N GLU A 795 32.22 15.15 -19.91
CA GLU A 795 32.27 14.42 -21.19
C GLU A 795 32.93 13.04 -21.07
N GLU A 796 33.83 12.85 -20.08
CA GLU A 796 34.63 11.65 -19.91
C GLU A 796 34.52 11.09 -18.50
N VAL A 797 34.38 9.77 -18.39
CA VAL A 797 34.37 9.03 -17.12
C VAL A 797 35.46 7.96 -17.15
N ASN A 798 36.54 8.19 -16.42
CA ASN A 798 37.67 7.26 -16.30
C ASN A 798 37.65 6.57 -14.93
N LEU A 799 37.64 5.24 -14.95
CA LEU A 799 37.58 4.39 -13.76
C LEU A 799 38.77 3.43 -13.76
N GLU A 800 39.64 3.51 -12.75
CA GLU A 800 40.82 2.65 -12.61
C GLU A 800 40.78 1.87 -11.29
N PHE A 801 41.03 0.56 -11.35
CA PHE A 801 41.14 -0.30 -10.16
C PHE A 801 42.61 -0.60 -9.87
N SER A 802 43.07 -0.25 -8.66
CA SER A 802 44.43 -0.54 -8.22
C SER A 802 44.50 -1.78 -7.32
N SER A 803 45.55 -2.57 -7.47
CA SER A 803 45.84 -3.78 -6.68
C SER A 803 46.77 -3.55 -5.48
N SER A 804 47.39 -2.37 -5.36
CA SER A 804 48.28 -2.02 -4.25
C SER A 804 47.55 -1.18 -3.19
N PRO A 805 47.47 -1.64 -1.93
CA PRO A 805 47.09 -0.77 -0.82
C PRO A 805 48.32 0.04 -0.44
N GLU A 806 48.59 1.12 -1.17
CA GLU A 806 49.38 2.30 -0.75
C GLU A 806 49.89 3.07 -1.98
N GLN A 807 49.30 4.24 -2.21
CA GLN A 807 50.05 5.46 -2.46
C GLN A 807 49.37 6.58 -1.66
N GLU A 808 49.99 6.98 -0.56
CA GLU A 808 49.82 8.34 -0.04
C GLU A 808 50.15 9.30 -1.18
N GLY A 809 49.20 10.16 -1.56
CA GLY A 809 49.49 11.28 -2.44
C GLY A 809 48.57 11.47 -3.64
N ILE A 810 47.28 11.72 -3.40
CA ILE A 810 46.64 12.91 -3.98
C ILE A 810 45.96 13.64 -2.82
N THR A 811 46.75 14.52 -2.19
CA THR A 811 46.38 15.61 -1.28
C THR A 811 45.60 15.19 -0.02
N GLU A 812 46.16 15.23 1.19
CA GLU A 812 46.73 16.44 1.81
C GLU A 812 46.12 17.77 1.33
N ARG A 813 44.85 17.78 0.92
CA ARG A 813 43.97 18.83 1.40
C ARG A 813 43.70 18.38 2.83
N LYS A 814 44.61 18.77 3.74
CA LYS A 814 44.13 19.19 5.06
C LYS A 814 42.84 19.93 4.75
N ARG A 815 41.71 19.46 5.28
CA ARG A 815 40.54 20.31 5.47
C ARG A 815 41.00 21.47 6.38
N LYS A 816 41.80 22.40 5.84
CA LYS A 816 41.54 23.81 5.89
C LYS A 816 40.37 24.06 4.92
N VAL A 817 39.24 23.41 5.15
CA VAL A 817 38.09 24.26 5.39
C VAL A 817 38.55 24.99 6.64
N LEU A 818 39.07 26.22 6.48
CA LEU A 818 38.89 27.18 7.54
C LEU A 818 37.41 27.06 7.82
N GLN A 819 37.04 26.31 8.87
CA GLN A 819 35.72 26.41 9.46
C GLN A 819 35.72 27.86 9.92
N LYS A 820 35.41 28.78 9.00
CA LYS A 820 34.69 29.98 9.38
C LYS A 820 33.53 29.40 10.16
N GLN A 821 33.57 29.58 11.48
CA GLN A 821 32.42 29.28 12.31
C GLN A 821 31.23 29.88 11.58
N ALA A 822 30.28 29.04 11.20
CA ALA A 822 29.10 29.50 10.50
C ALA A 822 28.46 30.56 11.41
N GLN A 823 28.55 31.82 11.00
CA GLN A 823 28.02 32.91 11.81
C GLN A 823 26.50 32.84 11.70
N VAL A 824 25.87 32.38 12.78
CA VAL A 824 24.42 32.43 12.91
C VAL A 824 24.02 33.91 12.91
N PRO A 825 23.14 34.36 11.99
CA PRO A 825 22.74 35.75 11.91
C PRO A 825 22.10 36.24 13.22
N ASP A 826 22.34 37.50 13.58
CA ASP A 826 21.60 38.17 14.65
C ASP A 826 20.13 38.32 14.23
N LEU A 827 19.22 37.93 15.12
CA LEU A 827 17.79 37.90 14.84
C LEU A 827 17.03 39.01 15.57
N LEU A 828 15.96 39.47 14.94
CA LEU A 828 14.93 40.27 15.59
C LEU A 828 13.79 39.33 15.98
N LEU A 829 13.74 38.94 17.25
CA LEU A 829 12.64 38.13 17.78
C LEU A 829 11.39 39.01 17.89
N CYS A 830 10.47 38.83 16.95
CA CYS A 830 9.22 39.56 16.91
C CYS A 830 8.21 38.90 17.85
N SER A 831 7.99 39.51 19.02
CA SER A 831 6.92 39.12 19.94
C SER A 831 5.68 40.00 19.80
N ASP A 832 5.77 41.17 19.15
CA ASP A 832 4.62 42.10 19.06
C ASP A 832 3.67 41.78 17.88
N ARG A 833 4.14 41.07 16.85
CA ARG A 833 3.33 40.65 15.68
C ARG A 833 3.58 39.17 15.39
N LYS A 834 2.50 38.38 15.40
CA LYS A 834 2.57 36.91 15.16
C LYS A 834 2.51 36.51 13.69
N LEU A 835 2.12 37.43 12.82
CA LEU A 835 1.99 37.21 11.39
C LEU A 835 2.43 38.47 10.64
N LEU A 836 3.32 38.30 9.65
CA LEU A 836 3.83 39.39 8.81
C LEU A 836 3.40 39.19 7.35
N PRO A 837 2.96 40.25 6.66
CA PRO A 837 2.88 40.25 5.21
C PRO A 837 4.28 40.22 4.59
N LEU A 838 4.41 39.68 3.36
CA LEU A 838 5.70 39.46 2.70
C LEU A 838 6.53 40.73 2.55
N ASP A 839 5.93 41.87 2.20
CA ASP A 839 6.58 43.17 2.04
C ASP A 839 7.36 43.65 3.29
N GLN A 840 6.94 43.20 4.48
CA GLN A 840 7.57 43.50 5.77
C GLN A 840 8.62 42.48 6.20
N VAL A 841 8.76 41.37 5.48
CA VAL A 841 9.73 40.31 5.81
C VAL A 841 11.15 40.78 5.51
N ARG A 842 12.06 40.48 6.43
CA ARG A 842 13.51 40.65 6.28
C ARG A 842 14.21 39.37 6.75
N PRO A 843 15.46 39.10 6.33
CA PRO A 843 16.20 37.91 6.77
C PRO A 843 16.24 37.74 8.29
N ALA A 844 16.39 38.84 9.04
CA ALA A 844 16.43 38.85 10.50
C ALA A 844 15.07 38.53 11.19
N THR A 845 13.96 38.55 10.46
CA THR A 845 12.60 38.36 10.99
C THR A 845 11.95 37.07 10.52
N GLY A 846 12.18 36.67 9.26
CA GLY A 846 11.48 35.55 8.62
C GLY A 846 12.39 34.53 7.94
N GLY A 847 13.71 34.70 7.98
CA GLY A 847 14.67 33.81 7.31
C GLY A 847 14.90 34.14 5.83
N SER A 848 15.88 33.47 5.23
CA SER A 848 16.33 33.72 3.85
C SER A 848 15.29 33.30 2.82
N LYS A 849 14.63 32.15 3.02
CA LYS A 849 13.59 31.67 2.09
C LYS A 849 12.39 32.61 2.03
N ALA A 850 11.93 33.10 3.18
CA ALA A 850 10.81 34.03 3.22
C ALA A 850 11.17 35.41 2.62
N ASP A 851 12.39 35.91 2.86
CA ASP A 851 12.87 37.14 2.23
C ASP A 851 13.03 36.99 0.71
N ALA A 852 13.50 35.82 0.24
CA ALA A 852 13.57 35.53 -1.18
C ALA A 852 12.18 35.53 -1.83
N SER A 853 11.15 34.98 -1.15
CA SER A 853 9.76 35.04 -1.63
C SER A 853 9.24 36.48 -1.72
N ARG A 854 9.51 37.35 -0.72
CA ARG A 854 9.22 38.78 -0.82
C ARG A 854 9.89 39.40 -2.04
N ARG A 855 11.17 39.10 -2.24
CA ARG A 855 11.95 39.67 -3.34
C ARG A 855 11.43 39.24 -4.72
N LEU A 856 11.02 37.98 -4.87
CA LEU A 856 10.36 37.50 -6.07
C LEU A 856 9.03 38.22 -6.32
N GLU A 857 8.25 38.51 -5.26
CA GLU A 857 7.00 39.26 -5.36
C GLU A 857 7.26 40.67 -5.92
N GLU A 858 8.28 41.38 -5.40
CA GLU A 858 8.71 42.69 -5.91
C GLU A 858 9.14 42.63 -7.38
N LEU A 859 9.97 41.65 -7.74
CA LEU A 859 10.47 41.48 -9.11
C LEU A 859 9.33 41.14 -10.09
N SER A 860 8.32 40.39 -9.65
CA SER A 860 7.17 40.04 -10.50
C SER A 860 6.30 41.24 -10.90
N GLN A 861 6.43 42.39 -10.21
CA GLN A 861 5.74 43.63 -10.56
C GLN A 861 6.46 44.46 -11.63
N ILE A 862 7.70 44.10 -11.98
CA ILE A 862 8.48 44.80 -13.01
C ILE A 862 7.94 44.42 -14.39
N GLU A 863 7.70 45.43 -15.24
CA GLU A 863 7.29 45.20 -16.62
C GLU A 863 8.32 44.36 -17.37
N GLY A 864 7.88 43.27 -17.99
CA GLY A 864 8.77 42.34 -18.70
C GLY A 864 9.40 41.24 -17.84
N ALA A 865 9.06 41.13 -16.53
CA ALA A 865 9.57 40.06 -15.67
C ALA A 865 9.24 38.64 -16.18
N GLY A 866 8.09 38.47 -16.84
CA GLY A 866 7.71 37.20 -17.49
C GLY A 866 7.25 36.09 -16.56
N PHE A 867 7.17 36.35 -15.25
CA PHE A 867 6.65 35.42 -14.23
C PHE A 867 5.74 36.12 -13.21
N VAL A 868 4.99 35.32 -12.46
CA VAL A 868 4.18 35.76 -11.31
C VAL A 868 4.58 34.97 -10.05
N THR A 869 4.09 35.37 -8.89
CA THR A 869 4.34 34.69 -7.61
C THR A 869 3.03 34.37 -6.90
N SER A 870 3.10 33.51 -5.89
CA SER A 870 1.94 33.18 -5.05
C SER A 870 1.94 34.05 -3.80
N PRO A 871 0.78 34.62 -3.41
CA PRO A 871 0.70 35.44 -2.21
C PRO A 871 1.05 34.61 -0.97
N GLY A 872 1.68 35.27 0.01
CA GLY A 872 2.12 34.62 1.23
C GLY A 872 2.08 35.52 2.46
N VAL A 873 2.22 34.88 3.62
CA VAL A 873 2.42 35.50 4.93
C VAL A 873 3.44 34.68 5.71
N VAL A 874 4.05 35.28 6.73
CA VAL A 874 5.13 34.66 7.49
C VAL A 874 4.84 34.72 8.98
N VAL A 875 4.97 33.59 9.65
CA VAL A 875 5.09 33.54 11.12
C VAL A 875 6.56 33.84 11.46
N PRO A 876 6.89 34.99 12.07
CA PRO A 876 8.27 35.41 12.25
C PRO A 876 8.98 34.63 13.37
N PHE A 877 10.30 34.80 13.45
CA PHE A 877 11.10 34.32 14.58
C PHE A 877 10.60 34.91 15.91
N GLY A 878 10.64 34.11 16.98
CA GLY A 878 10.21 34.51 18.32
C GLY A 878 8.83 34.00 18.72
N VAL A 879 7.93 33.77 17.76
CA VAL A 879 6.57 33.27 18.05
C VAL A 879 6.58 31.90 18.72
N MET A 880 7.39 30.95 18.20
CA MET A 880 7.53 29.63 18.82
C MET A 880 8.07 29.74 20.25
N GLN A 881 9.07 30.61 20.47
CA GLN A 881 9.66 30.83 21.79
C GLN A 881 8.65 31.41 22.78
N GLU A 882 7.78 32.31 22.33
CA GLU A 882 6.71 32.84 23.18
C GLU A 882 5.69 31.77 23.55
N SER A 883 5.26 30.95 22.58
CA SER A 883 4.38 29.80 22.86
C SER A 883 5.02 28.83 23.86
N LEU A 884 6.32 28.60 23.73
CA LEU A 884 7.09 27.79 24.68
C LEU A 884 7.13 28.45 26.07
N ASN A 885 7.44 29.74 26.16
CA ASN A 885 7.50 30.49 27.43
C ASN A 885 6.17 30.50 28.21
N LYS A 886 5.02 30.45 27.50
CA LYS A 886 3.70 30.32 28.13
C LYS A 886 3.46 28.93 28.74
N ALA A 887 4.16 27.91 28.25
CA ALA A 887 4.08 26.53 28.74
C ALA A 887 5.26 26.20 29.68
N SER A 888 5.29 26.79 30.87
CA SER A 888 6.42 26.75 31.82
C SER A 888 7.01 25.35 32.08
N VAL A 889 6.19 24.29 32.19
CA VAL A 889 6.68 22.91 32.38
C VAL A 889 7.42 22.39 31.14
N LEU A 890 6.83 22.60 29.96
CA LEU A 890 7.41 22.18 28.68
C LEU A 890 8.68 22.98 28.35
N GLU A 891 8.71 24.25 28.73
CA GLU A 891 9.87 25.14 28.56
C GLU A 891 11.09 24.68 29.34
N GLN A 892 10.90 24.31 30.61
CA GLN A 892 11.97 23.78 31.45
C GLN A 892 12.53 22.48 30.87
N GLU A 893 11.65 21.55 30.48
CA GLU A 893 12.05 20.28 29.86
C GLU A 893 12.81 20.51 28.55
N TYR A 894 12.32 21.42 27.71
CA TYR A 894 12.96 21.80 26.45
C TYR A 894 14.37 22.33 26.68
N ARG A 895 14.57 23.29 27.61
CA ARG A 895 15.89 23.86 27.89
C ARG A 895 16.88 22.81 28.39
N ILE A 896 16.43 21.91 29.27
CA ILE A 896 17.27 20.82 29.78
C ILE A 896 17.73 19.92 28.63
N LEU A 897 16.81 19.50 27.75
CA LEU A 897 17.13 18.64 26.62
C LEU A 897 18.07 19.31 25.62
N VAL A 898 17.83 20.58 25.27
CA VAL A 898 18.69 21.34 24.33
C VAL A 898 20.09 21.54 24.89
N SER A 899 20.22 21.90 26.17
CA SER A 899 21.53 22.16 26.79
C SER A 899 22.44 20.92 26.84
N ARG A 900 21.87 19.72 26.95
CA ARG A 900 22.62 18.47 27.07
C ARG A 900 22.81 17.74 25.74
N LEU A 901 22.17 18.20 24.67
CA LEU A 901 22.04 17.47 23.41
C LEU A 901 23.40 17.04 22.81
N ASN A 902 24.42 17.91 22.91
CA ASN A 902 25.74 17.65 22.37
C ASN A 902 26.53 16.60 23.16
N GLU A 903 26.20 16.41 24.44
CA GLU A 903 26.88 15.52 25.39
C GLU A 903 26.29 14.10 25.41
N LEU A 904 25.14 13.88 24.76
CA LEU A 904 24.45 12.58 24.77
C LEU A 904 25.10 11.56 23.82
N PRO A 905 25.15 10.27 24.21
CA PRO A 905 25.48 9.19 23.29
C PRO A 905 24.40 9.07 22.20
N GLN A 906 24.73 8.41 21.08
CA GLN A 906 23.89 8.42 19.87
C GLN A 906 22.46 7.88 20.08
N SER A 907 22.29 6.84 20.91
CA SER A 907 20.97 6.29 21.26
C SER A 907 20.09 7.33 21.95
N ASP A 908 20.66 8.02 22.93
CA ASP A 908 19.96 8.96 23.80
C ASP A 908 19.73 10.29 23.07
N PHE A 909 20.63 10.66 22.16
CA PHE A 909 20.48 11.80 21.25
C PHE A 909 19.20 11.67 20.42
N PHE A 910 18.96 10.52 19.78
CA PHE A 910 17.75 10.33 18.96
C PHE A 910 16.46 10.25 19.77
N GLU A 911 16.52 9.79 21.03
CA GLU A 911 15.38 9.86 21.94
C GLU A 911 15.10 11.30 22.37
N ALA A 912 16.13 12.08 22.73
CA ALA A 912 16.00 13.49 23.08
C ALA A 912 15.38 14.31 21.94
N LEU A 913 15.78 14.05 20.69
CA LEU A 913 15.17 14.67 19.51
C LEU A 913 13.67 14.36 19.38
N ARG A 914 13.27 13.10 19.61
CA ARG A 914 11.84 12.71 19.59
C ARG A 914 11.05 13.43 20.68
N LYS A 915 11.62 13.58 21.88
CA LYS A 915 11.02 14.34 22.99
C LYS A 915 10.88 15.82 22.64
N LEU A 916 11.91 16.45 22.08
CA LEU A 916 11.87 17.85 21.63
C LEU A 916 10.77 18.08 20.56
N GLN A 917 10.64 17.16 19.59
CA GLN A 917 9.54 17.22 18.63
C GLN A 917 8.17 17.10 19.29
N SER A 918 8.03 16.21 20.28
CA SER A 918 6.78 16.03 21.04
C SER A 918 6.41 17.27 21.85
N ILE A 919 7.39 17.91 22.50
CA ILE A 919 7.20 19.17 23.21
C ILE A 919 6.66 20.25 22.27
N ILE A 920 7.30 20.45 21.12
CA ILE A 920 6.85 21.48 20.16
C ILE A 920 5.44 21.21 19.63
N ARG A 921 5.07 19.94 19.40
CA ARG A 921 3.72 19.57 18.94
C ARG A 921 2.63 19.85 19.97
N GLN A 922 2.98 19.99 21.25
CA GLN A 922 2.05 20.33 22.33
C GLN A 922 1.88 21.84 22.53
N LEU A 923 2.74 22.68 21.94
CA LEU A 923 2.66 24.13 22.10
C LEU A 923 1.39 24.70 21.46
N ASP A 924 0.78 25.69 22.09
CA ASP A 924 -0.35 26.42 21.49
C ASP A 924 0.14 27.39 20.41
N VAL A 925 -0.58 27.45 19.30
CA VAL A 925 -0.35 28.43 18.23
C VAL A 925 -1.26 29.62 18.49
N PRO A 926 -0.75 30.86 18.57
CA PRO A 926 -1.58 32.04 18.80
C PRO A 926 -2.74 32.17 17.81
N ASP A 927 -3.94 32.45 18.31
CA ASP A 927 -5.16 32.60 17.49
C ASP A 927 -5.01 33.66 16.39
N GLU A 928 -4.21 34.70 16.63
CA GLU A 928 -3.87 35.73 15.63
C GLU A 928 -3.32 35.16 14.32
N ILE A 929 -2.57 34.05 14.39
CA ILE A 929 -2.05 33.37 13.20
C ILE A 929 -3.18 32.68 12.45
N ILE A 930 -4.07 32.00 13.17
CA ILE A 930 -5.22 31.29 12.60
C ILE A 930 -6.16 32.31 11.95
N SER A 931 -6.55 33.35 12.69
CA SER A 931 -7.42 34.42 12.19
C SER A 931 -6.79 35.16 11.01
N GLY A 932 -5.51 35.54 11.10
CA GLY A 932 -4.84 36.27 10.02
C GLY A 932 -4.67 35.44 8.73
N VAL A 933 -4.43 34.14 8.85
CA VAL A 933 -4.40 33.22 7.70
C VAL A 933 -5.81 33.05 7.11
N MET A 934 -6.84 32.90 7.94
CA MET A 934 -8.24 32.81 7.51
C MET A 934 -8.78 34.11 6.90
N GLU A 935 -8.22 35.26 7.26
CA GLU A 935 -8.52 36.56 6.65
C GLU A 935 -7.84 36.72 5.28
N LYS A 936 -6.57 36.29 5.18
CA LYS A 936 -5.78 36.41 3.94
C LYS A 936 -6.19 35.40 2.87
N PHE A 937 -6.51 34.17 3.25
CA PHE A 937 -6.80 33.05 2.35
C PHE A 937 -8.20 32.50 2.56
N VAL A 938 -8.91 32.25 1.47
CA VAL A 938 -10.28 31.72 1.54
C VAL A 938 -10.26 30.26 2.01
N ARG A 939 -11.28 29.83 2.75
CA ARG A 939 -11.35 28.51 3.42
C ARG A 939 -11.08 27.30 2.49
N ASP A 940 -11.48 27.39 1.23
CA ASP A 940 -11.34 26.29 0.26
C ASP A 940 -9.99 26.30 -0.49
N GLU A 941 -9.15 27.31 -0.28
CA GLU A 941 -7.81 27.32 -0.83
C GLU A 941 -6.92 26.21 -0.24
N ARG A 942 -5.78 25.98 -0.89
CA ARG A 942 -4.73 25.11 -0.38
C ARG A 942 -3.46 25.90 -0.19
N LEU A 943 -2.75 25.59 0.88
CA LEU A 943 -1.56 26.30 1.30
C LEU A 943 -0.35 25.36 1.27
N MET A 944 0.80 25.98 0.99
CA MET A 944 2.13 25.39 1.13
C MET A 944 2.77 26.04 2.36
N VAL A 945 3.04 25.24 3.40
CA VAL A 945 3.60 25.70 4.67
C VAL A 945 5.07 25.26 4.72
N ARG A 946 5.98 26.20 4.49
CA ARG A 946 7.42 25.97 4.33
C ARG A 946 8.19 26.45 5.55
N SER A 947 9.20 25.69 5.93
CA SER A 947 10.21 26.12 6.90
C SER A 947 11.05 27.28 6.35
N SER A 948 11.33 28.29 7.18
CA SER A 948 12.43 29.22 6.94
C SER A 948 13.25 29.44 8.21
N ALA A 949 14.29 28.63 8.39
CA ALA A 949 15.12 28.67 9.59
C ALA A 949 16.26 29.70 9.46
N ASN A 950 16.75 30.25 10.58
CA ASN A 950 17.92 31.14 10.57
C ASN A 950 19.26 30.42 10.30
N CYS A 951 19.25 29.09 10.40
CA CYS A 951 20.37 28.21 10.17
C CYS A 951 20.17 27.33 8.94
N GLU A 952 19.34 27.77 7.99
CA GLU A 952 19.26 27.19 6.65
C GLU A 952 20.17 27.95 5.68
N ASP A 953 20.73 27.24 4.70
CA ASP A 953 21.55 27.82 3.62
C ASP A 953 22.74 28.69 4.07
N LEU A 954 23.31 28.38 5.25
CA LEU A 954 24.57 28.97 5.72
C LEU A 954 25.77 28.47 4.90
N GLU A 955 26.84 29.26 4.82
CA GLU A 955 28.09 28.86 4.16
C GLU A 955 28.60 27.54 4.77
N GLY A 956 28.63 26.46 3.97
CA GLY A 956 29.00 25.11 4.41
C GLY A 956 27.87 24.21 4.92
N LEU A 957 26.61 24.68 4.97
CA LEU A 957 25.42 23.90 5.36
C LEU A 957 24.40 23.78 4.22
N SER A 958 24.04 22.55 3.87
CA SER A 958 22.95 22.30 2.92
C SER A 958 21.59 22.53 3.58
N GLY A 959 20.86 23.57 3.18
CA GLY A 959 19.45 23.73 3.55
C GLY A 959 18.51 22.84 2.71
N ALA A 960 19.00 22.23 1.63
CA ALA A 960 18.19 21.43 0.71
C ALA A 960 17.53 20.26 1.42
N GLY A 961 16.20 20.30 1.46
CA GLY A 961 15.36 19.32 2.12
C GLY A 961 15.52 19.26 3.63
N LEU A 962 16.31 20.10 4.31
CA LEU A 962 16.74 19.92 5.71
C LEU A 962 15.59 19.88 6.72
N TYR A 963 14.59 20.72 6.51
CA TYR A 963 13.42 20.93 7.36
C TYR A 963 12.14 20.58 6.58
N ASP A 964 11.01 20.44 7.28
CA ASP A 964 9.75 20.01 6.67
C ASP A 964 9.07 21.15 5.88
N SER A 965 8.47 20.79 4.75
CA SER A 965 7.49 21.64 4.04
C SER A 965 6.23 20.82 3.77
N LEU A 966 5.06 21.40 4.02
CA LEU A 966 3.78 20.72 3.98
C LEU A 966 2.91 21.30 2.87
N ALA A 967 2.60 20.46 1.88
CA ALA A 967 1.68 20.78 0.79
C ALA A 967 0.23 20.41 1.15
N ASN A 968 -0.71 20.98 0.41
CA ASN A 968 -2.15 20.68 0.46
C ASN A 968 -2.80 20.92 1.84
N VAL A 969 -2.31 21.91 2.58
CA VAL A 969 -2.85 22.29 3.89
C VAL A 969 -4.08 23.19 3.70
N SER A 970 -5.19 22.91 4.36
CA SER A 970 -6.32 23.83 4.38
C SER A 970 -6.10 24.96 5.41
N PRO A 971 -6.58 26.19 5.17
CA PRO A 971 -6.44 27.29 6.13
C PRO A 971 -6.88 26.97 7.58
N PRO A 972 -7.98 26.21 7.82
CA PRO A 972 -8.36 25.81 9.18
C PRO A 972 -7.35 24.88 9.89
N GLU A 973 -6.50 24.17 9.15
CA GLU A 973 -5.50 23.23 9.68
C GLU A 973 -4.14 23.89 9.94
N ILE A 974 -4.04 25.22 9.75
CA ILE A 974 -2.75 25.92 9.76
C ILE A 974 -1.99 25.78 11.08
N ALA A 975 -2.69 25.75 12.21
CA ALA A 975 -2.07 25.57 13.52
C ALA A 975 -1.28 24.25 13.58
N GLN A 976 -1.87 23.15 13.10
CA GLN A 976 -1.21 21.84 13.11
C GLN A 976 -0.02 21.80 12.14
N ALA A 977 -0.15 22.47 10.99
CA ALA A 977 0.95 22.57 10.02
C ALA A 977 2.13 23.39 10.59
N VAL A 978 1.87 24.53 11.22
CA VAL A 978 2.90 25.38 11.86
C VAL A 978 3.64 24.60 12.95
N LYS A 979 2.93 23.89 13.83
CA LYS A 979 3.57 23.04 14.86
C LYS A 979 4.47 21.97 14.25
N LYS A 980 4.04 21.35 13.14
CA LYS A 980 4.84 20.34 12.45
C LYS A 980 6.10 20.95 11.84
N VAL A 981 6.00 22.10 11.17
CA VAL A 981 7.18 22.82 10.64
C VAL A 981 8.13 23.25 11.76
N TRP A 982 7.63 23.81 12.86
CA TRP A 982 8.46 24.11 14.03
C TRP A 982 9.17 22.87 14.59
N SER A 983 8.47 21.74 14.68
CA SER A 983 9.05 20.50 15.19
C SER A 983 10.17 19.97 14.30
N SER A 984 10.17 20.34 13.01
CA SER A 984 11.20 19.90 12.07
C SER A 984 12.60 20.44 12.38
N LEU A 985 12.71 21.48 13.23
CA LEU A 985 13.98 21.90 13.83
C LEU A 985 14.70 20.73 14.50
N TRP A 986 13.97 19.75 15.04
CA TRP A 986 14.53 18.63 15.80
C TRP A 986 14.43 17.30 15.04
N THR A 987 14.31 17.32 13.72
CA THR A 987 14.58 16.12 12.93
C THR A 987 16.02 15.66 13.14
N ARG A 988 16.27 14.35 12.98
CA ARG A 988 17.62 13.77 13.12
C ARG A 988 18.62 14.50 12.23
N ARG A 989 18.27 14.69 10.96
CA ARG A 989 19.08 15.37 9.95
C ARG A 989 19.39 16.83 10.33
N ALA A 990 18.38 17.62 10.73
CA ALA A 990 18.60 19.02 11.14
C ALA A 990 19.52 19.15 12.36
N ALA A 991 19.38 18.26 13.34
CA ALA A 991 20.24 18.25 14.51
C ALA A 991 21.67 17.78 14.20
N LEU A 992 21.84 16.70 13.44
CA LEU A 992 23.17 16.20 13.05
C LEU A 992 23.92 17.21 12.19
N SER A 993 23.24 17.86 11.24
CA SER A 993 23.82 18.91 10.39
C SER A 993 24.35 20.09 11.21
N ARG A 994 23.57 20.57 12.19
CA ARG A 994 24.02 21.63 13.12
C ARG A 994 25.20 21.18 13.98
N LYS A 995 25.16 19.95 14.52
CA LYS A 995 26.26 19.38 15.32
C LYS A 995 27.56 19.29 14.51
N LYS A 996 27.49 18.92 13.23
CA LYS A 996 28.64 18.81 12.32
C LYS A 996 29.35 20.16 12.06
N LEU A 997 28.60 21.26 12.07
CA LEU A 997 29.14 22.61 11.86
C LEU A 997 29.32 23.42 13.15
N ASP A 998 29.20 22.76 14.31
CA ASP A 998 29.31 23.40 15.63
C ASP A 998 28.34 24.58 15.81
N ILE A 999 27.14 24.48 15.21
CA ILE A 999 26.07 25.48 15.36
C ILE A 999 25.35 25.21 16.69
N PRO A 1000 25.34 26.17 17.63
CA PRO A 1000 24.65 25.99 18.91
C PRO A 1000 23.15 25.72 18.71
N HIS A 1001 22.66 24.62 19.29
CA HIS A 1001 21.26 24.21 19.15
C HIS A 1001 20.26 25.21 19.74
N ASP A 1002 20.68 25.96 20.76
CA ASP A 1002 19.90 27.03 21.40
C ASP A 1002 19.83 28.33 20.57
N ARG A 1003 20.62 28.43 19.50
CA ARG A 1003 20.59 29.54 18.54
C ARG A 1003 19.83 29.22 17.25
N ALA A 1004 19.12 28.11 17.19
CA ALA A 1004 18.31 27.72 16.04
C ALA A 1004 16.85 28.15 16.21
N TYR A 1005 16.36 28.96 15.28
CA TYR A 1005 15.02 29.52 15.25
C TYR A 1005 14.33 29.19 13.94
N MET A 1006 13.02 28.99 13.99
CA MET A 1006 12.19 28.66 12.83
C MET A 1006 11.14 29.74 12.62
N ALA A 1007 11.16 30.39 11.46
CA ALA A 1007 10.03 31.10 10.90
C ALA A 1007 9.26 30.15 9.97
N VAL A 1008 8.00 30.48 9.68
CA VAL A 1008 7.14 29.66 8.82
C VAL A 1008 6.56 30.52 7.71
N LEU A 1009 6.93 30.19 6.47
CA LEU A 1009 6.37 30.81 5.27
C LEU A 1009 5.11 30.06 4.86
N ILE A 1010 3.98 30.76 4.80
CA ILE A 1010 2.67 30.22 4.42
C ILE A 1010 2.29 30.87 3.09
N GLN A 1011 2.29 30.08 2.02
CA GLN A 1011 1.97 30.54 0.67
C GLN A 1011 0.72 29.86 0.13
N GLN A 1012 -0.02 30.54 -0.74
CA GLN A 1012 -1.02 29.89 -1.57
C GLN A 1012 -0.34 28.80 -2.42
N MET A 1013 -0.92 27.59 -2.41
CA MET A 1013 -0.46 26.48 -3.22
C MET A 1013 -1.18 26.48 -4.56
N VAL A 1014 -0.43 26.74 -5.63
CA VAL A 1014 -0.94 26.63 -7.01
C VAL A 1014 -0.79 25.19 -7.48
N VAL A 1015 -1.85 24.61 -8.06
CA VAL A 1015 -1.82 23.27 -8.63
C VAL A 1015 -1.31 23.34 -10.08
N PRO A 1016 -0.12 22.80 -10.37
CA PRO A 1016 0.54 22.99 -11.66
C PRO A 1016 0.13 21.95 -12.71
N GLU A 1017 0.28 22.30 -13.98
CA GLU A 1017 0.32 21.31 -15.07
C GLU A 1017 1.73 20.68 -15.14
N ILE A 1018 2.75 21.54 -15.04
CA ILE A 1018 4.16 21.17 -15.03
C ILE A 1018 4.84 21.94 -13.89
N SER A 1019 5.61 21.26 -13.06
CA SER A 1019 6.55 21.86 -12.11
C SER A 1019 7.96 21.83 -12.67
N PHE A 1020 8.83 22.74 -12.21
CA PHE A 1020 10.22 22.78 -12.61
C PHE A 1020 11.16 23.20 -11.47
N VAL A 1021 12.41 22.75 -11.59
CA VAL A 1021 13.57 23.28 -10.87
C VAL A 1021 14.58 23.74 -11.92
N MET A 1022 15.16 24.91 -11.72
CA MET A 1022 15.98 25.61 -12.70
C MET A 1022 17.24 26.18 -12.07
N HIS A 1023 18.39 25.89 -12.67
CA HIS A 1023 19.67 26.50 -12.35
C HIS A 1023 20.03 27.49 -13.46
N THR A 1024 20.36 28.73 -13.09
CA THR A 1024 20.65 29.78 -14.09
C THR A 1024 22.02 29.62 -14.75
N VAL A 1025 22.93 28.88 -14.11
CA VAL A 1025 24.17 28.40 -14.70
C VAL A 1025 24.13 26.87 -14.80
N ASN A 1026 24.57 26.31 -15.93
CA ASN A 1026 24.53 24.87 -16.13
C ASN A 1026 25.38 24.13 -15.07
N PRO A 1027 24.81 23.25 -14.23
CA PRO A 1027 25.50 22.66 -13.08
C PRO A 1027 26.49 21.55 -13.47
N VAL A 1028 26.50 21.11 -14.73
CA VAL A 1028 27.38 20.03 -15.22
C VAL A 1028 28.59 20.60 -15.95
N VAL A 1029 28.35 21.46 -16.95
CA VAL A 1029 29.43 22.06 -17.77
C VAL A 1029 29.85 23.46 -17.31
N GLN A 1030 29.16 24.04 -16.32
CA GLN A 1030 29.44 25.37 -15.76
C GLN A 1030 29.39 26.53 -16.78
N HIS A 1031 28.59 26.38 -17.84
CA HIS A 1031 28.41 27.41 -18.86
C HIS A 1031 27.39 28.48 -18.37
N GLN A 1032 27.82 29.74 -18.29
CA GLN A 1032 27.02 30.84 -17.72
C GLN A 1032 25.85 31.29 -18.62
N ASP A 1033 25.93 31.01 -19.93
CA ASP A 1033 24.86 31.35 -20.87
C ASP A 1033 23.78 30.25 -21.00
N GLU A 1034 23.87 29.21 -20.17
CA GLU A 1034 23.00 28.04 -20.24
C GLU A 1034 22.18 27.89 -18.96
N VAL A 1035 20.88 28.14 -19.08
CA VAL A 1035 19.92 27.79 -18.02
C VAL A 1035 19.58 26.31 -18.14
N TYR A 1036 19.77 25.57 -17.06
CA TYR A 1036 19.46 24.16 -16.96
C TYR A 1036 18.13 23.96 -16.22
N VAL A 1037 17.19 23.22 -16.83
CA VAL A 1037 15.85 23.03 -16.28
C VAL A 1037 15.48 21.55 -16.21
N GLU A 1038 15.07 21.10 -15.01
CA GLU A 1038 14.36 19.84 -14.82
C GLU A 1038 12.86 20.08 -14.65
N LEU A 1039 12.01 19.32 -15.35
CA LEU A 1039 10.56 19.47 -15.27
C LEU A 1039 9.83 18.15 -15.02
N ALA A 1040 8.70 18.21 -14.31
CA ALA A 1040 7.82 17.08 -14.06
C ALA A 1040 6.35 17.46 -14.22
N VAL A 1041 5.50 16.48 -14.52
CA VAL A 1041 4.04 16.67 -14.59
C VAL A 1041 3.50 16.71 -13.16
N GLY A 1042 2.58 17.64 -12.88
CA GLY A 1042 2.01 17.81 -11.54
C GLY A 1042 3.00 18.46 -10.57
N LEU A 1043 2.82 18.20 -9.27
CA LEU A 1043 3.51 18.91 -8.20
C LEU A 1043 5.03 18.63 -8.14
N GLY A 1044 5.80 19.63 -7.68
CA GLY A 1044 7.27 19.64 -7.69
C GLY A 1044 7.94 18.63 -6.75
N GLU A 1045 7.19 18.01 -5.84
CA GLU A 1045 7.67 16.95 -4.94
C GLU A 1045 8.25 15.76 -5.71
N ALA A 1046 7.83 15.54 -6.96
CA ALA A 1046 8.41 14.51 -7.84
C ALA A 1046 9.86 14.82 -8.23
N LEU A 1047 10.25 16.09 -8.31
CA LEU A 1047 11.59 16.54 -8.66
C LEU A 1047 12.52 16.59 -7.45
N THR A 1048 12.01 17.05 -6.30
CA THR A 1048 12.84 17.37 -5.14
C THR A 1048 13.10 16.16 -4.24
N SER A 1049 12.14 15.25 -4.10
CA SER A 1049 12.24 14.13 -3.17
C SER A 1049 13.09 12.96 -3.65
N GLY A 1050 13.26 12.77 -4.97
CA GLY A 1050 13.92 11.58 -5.55
C GLY A 1050 13.19 10.24 -5.31
N LYS A 1051 12.02 10.24 -4.66
CA LYS A 1051 11.28 9.02 -4.26
C LYS A 1051 10.50 8.35 -5.37
N ILE A 1052 10.23 9.05 -6.46
CA ILE A 1052 9.52 8.49 -7.61
C ILE A 1052 10.56 7.97 -8.61
N PRO A 1053 10.58 6.66 -8.91
CA PRO A 1053 11.49 6.11 -9.91
C PRO A 1053 11.24 6.68 -11.31
N GLY A 1054 12.32 7.13 -11.96
CA GLY A 1054 12.29 7.68 -13.31
C GLY A 1054 13.10 8.98 -13.41
N VAL A 1055 13.09 9.58 -14.60
CA VAL A 1055 13.73 10.87 -14.85
C VAL A 1055 12.72 11.97 -15.11
N PRO A 1056 13.07 13.22 -14.78
CA PRO A 1056 12.33 14.37 -15.26
C PRO A 1056 12.63 14.64 -16.73
N TYR A 1057 11.89 15.58 -17.32
CA TYR A 1057 12.37 16.24 -18.52
C TYR A 1057 13.61 17.04 -18.17
N ARG A 1058 14.64 16.98 -19.02
CA ARG A 1058 15.84 17.81 -18.86
C ARG A 1058 16.03 18.63 -20.12
N MET A 1059 16.16 19.93 -19.98
CA MET A 1059 16.46 20.81 -21.10
C MET A 1059 17.48 21.88 -20.71
N VAL A 1060 18.26 22.29 -21.70
CA VAL A 1060 19.17 23.43 -21.62
C VAL A 1060 18.62 24.52 -22.53
N CYS A 1061 18.59 25.74 -22.01
CA CYS A 1061 18.11 26.91 -22.70
C CYS A 1061 19.25 27.93 -22.76
N ASN A 1062 19.74 28.21 -23.97
CA ASN A 1062 20.76 29.24 -24.14
C ASN A 1062 20.11 30.62 -24.07
N THR A 1063 20.57 31.45 -23.14
CA THR A 1063 19.97 32.76 -22.83
C THR A 1063 20.22 33.81 -23.90
N HIS A 1064 21.26 33.63 -24.74
CA HIS A 1064 21.63 34.58 -25.80
C HIS A 1064 20.93 34.24 -27.13
N THR A 1065 20.96 32.97 -27.53
CA THR A 1065 20.40 32.54 -28.82
C THR A 1065 18.93 32.16 -28.73
N GLY A 1066 18.41 31.94 -27.51
CA GLY A 1066 17.09 31.38 -27.27
C GLY A 1066 16.96 29.91 -27.68
N SER A 1067 18.07 29.24 -28.00
CA SER A 1067 18.04 27.83 -28.43
C SER A 1067 17.71 26.92 -27.27
N VAL A 1068 16.76 26.01 -27.46
CA VAL A 1068 16.35 25.00 -26.49
C VAL A 1068 16.79 23.62 -26.95
N CYS A 1069 17.50 22.90 -26.09
CA CYS A 1069 17.96 21.53 -26.35
C CYS A 1069 17.40 20.58 -25.29
N MET A 1070 16.75 19.50 -25.73
CA MET A 1070 16.33 18.41 -24.84
C MET A 1070 17.50 17.47 -24.57
N LEU A 1071 17.80 17.27 -23.29
CA LEU A 1071 18.75 16.27 -22.82
C LEU A 1071 18.06 14.95 -22.48
N ALA A 1072 16.85 15.00 -21.90
CA ALA A 1072 16.05 13.83 -21.57
C ALA A 1072 14.54 14.12 -21.64
N PHE A 1073 13.75 13.10 -21.95
CA PHE A 1073 12.30 13.14 -21.76
C PHE A 1073 11.93 12.45 -20.44
N ALA A 1074 10.86 12.91 -19.81
CA ALA A 1074 10.45 12.36 -18.53
C ALA A 1074 9.99 10.90 -18.66
N SER A 1075 10.35 10.10 -17.66
CA SER A 1075 9.98 8.69 -17.59
C SER A 1075 9.23 8.33 -16.30
N PHE A 1076 8.83 9.30 -15.46
CA PHE A 1076 8.05 8.99 -14.27
C PHE A 1076 6.73 8.27 -14.62
N SER A 1077 6.47 7.14 -13.95
CA SER A 1077 5.19 6.42 -14.10
C SER A 1077 4.03 7.20 -13.51
N TYR A 1078 4.29 8.03 -12.49
CA TYR A 1078 3.28 8.77 -11.74
C TYR A 1078 3.64 10.24 -11.55
N ALA A 1079 2.61 11.08 -11.54
CA ALA A 1079 2.66 12.48 -11.12
C ALA A 1079 1.95 12.64 -9.77
N ILE A 1080 2.40 13.61 -8.97
CA ILE A 1080 1.83 13.93 -7.66
C ILE A 1080 0.78 15.03 -7.81
N TRP A 1081 -0.37 14.84 -7.17
CA TRP A 1081 -1.50 15.77 -7.16
C TRP A 1081 -2.04 15.97 -5.74
N PRO A 1082 -2.72 17.10 -5.45
CA PRO A 1082 -3.43 17.25 -4.18
C PRO A 1082 -4.63 16.30 -4.12
N GLY A 1083 -4.78 15.59 -2.99
CA GLY A 1083 -5.91 14.75 -2.65
C GLY A 1083 -7.01 15.51 -1.90
N PRO A 1084 -8.23 14.95 -1.80
CA PRO A 1084 -9.37 15.62 -1.20
C PRO A 1084 -9.24 15.79 0.32
N SER A 1085 -8.50 14.92 1.00
CA SER A 1085 -8.37 14.87 2.46
C SER A 1085 -7.07 15.50 2.97
N GLY A 1086 -6.52 16.48 2.27
CA GLY A 1086 -5.23 17.13 2.62
C GLY A 1086 -3.98 16.29 2.34
N ASN A 1087 -4.13 15.05 1.86
CA ASN A 1087 -3.00 14.20 1.44
C ASN A 1087 -2.55 14.49 0.00
N LEU A 1088 -1.41 13.93 -0.41
CA LEU A 1088 -0.99 13.90 -1.81
C LEU A 1088 -1.36 12.54 -2.42
N ILE A 1089 -1.76 12.53 -3.69
CA ILE A 1089 -2.12 11.31 -4.43
C ILE A 1089 -1.25 11.16 -5.68
N GLN A 1090 -0.91 9.92 -6.02
CA GLN A 1090 -0.20 9.57 -7.24
C GLN A 1090 -1.18 9.21 -8.35
N LYS A 1091 -0.96 9.75 -9.56
CA LYS A 1091 -1.74 9.42 -10.76
C LYS A 1091 -0.82 9.03 -11.89
N THR A 1092 -1.16 7.94 -12.60
CA THR A 1092 -0.41 7.47 -13.77
C THR A 1092 -0.34 8.56 -14.84
N VAL A 1093 0.84 8.75 -15.43
CA VAL A 1093 1.07 9.74 -16.50
C VAL A 1093 1.06 9.05 -17.86
N ASP A 1094 0.30 9.63 -18.79
CA ASP A 1094 0.33 9.28 -20.22
C ASP A 1094 0.99 10.43 -20.97
N TYR A 1095 2.27 10.27 -21.29
CA TYR A 1095 3.09 11.29 -21.95
C TYR A 1095 2.68 11.53 -23.40
N SER A 1096 1.88 10.65 -24.02
CA SER A 1096 1.31 10.92 -25.35
C SER A 1096 0.31 12.10 -25.32
N ARG A 1097 -0.21 12.43 -24.13
CA ARG A 1097 -1.14 13.54 -23.90
C ARG A 1097 -0.46 14.84 -23.45
N ILE A 1098 0.82 14.78 -23.11
CA ILE A 1098 1.56 15.93 -22.56
C ILE A 1098 2.19 16.72 -23.71
N GLY A 1099 1.85 18.02 -23.80
CA GLY A 1099 2.36 18.94 -24.83
C GLY A 1099 3.88 18.92 -24.94
N LEU A 1100 4.56 18.87 -23.79
CA LEU A 1100 6.02 18.81 -23.72
C LEU A 1100 6.62 17.58 -24.43
N SER A 1101 5.96 16.42 -24.38
CA SER A 1101 6.47 15.22 -25.05
C SER A 1101 6.20 15.21 -26.56
N LYS A 1102 5.09 15.80 -27.00
CA LYS A 1102 4.61 15.68 -28.39
C LYS A 1102 4.99 16.85 -29.30
N ASP A 1103 5.08 18.06 -28.76
CA ASP A 1103 5.12 19.29 -29.55
C ASP A 1103 6.45 20.04 -29.33
N LYS A 1104 7.28 20.01 -30.38
CA LYS A 1104 8.58 20.70 -30.39
C LYS A 1104 8.45 22.22 -30.36
N VAL A 1105 7.41 22.78 -30.97
CA VAL A 1105 7.17 24.23 -30.98
C VAL A 1105 6.78 24.69 -29.58
N PHE A 1106 5.88 23.95 -28.92
CA PHE A 1106 5.51 24.20 -27.53
C PHE A 1106 6.74 24.16 -26.60
N ARG A 1107 7.58 23.12 -26.72
CA ARG A 1107 8.81 23.00 -25.94
C ARG A 1107 9.76 24.18 -26.14
N ASN A 1108 10.02 24.56 -27.39
CA ASN A 1108 10.95 25.66 -27.69
C ASN A 1108 10.44 26.99 -27.13
N ARG A 1109 9.13 27.26 -27.26
CA ARG A 1109 8.51 28.47 -26.69
C ARG A 1109 8.63 28.49 -25.17
N MET A 1110 8.26 27.39 -24.51
CA MET A 1110 8.29 27.30 -23.05
C MET A 1110 9.73 27.37 -22.50
N GLY A 1111 10.67 26.64 -23.12
CA GLY A 1111 12.09 26.68 -22.74
C GLY A 1111 12.71 28.06 -22.94
N GLY A 1112 12.41 28.74 -24.06
CA GLY A 1112 12.84 30.11 -24.29
C GLY A 1112 12.33 31.09 -23.22
N HIS A 1113 11.05 30.97 -22.83
CA HIS A 1113 10.48 31.78 -21.74
C HIS A 1113 11.15 31.47 -20.38
N LEU A 1114 11.38 30.20 -20.06
CA LEU A 1114 12.07 29.81 -18.83
C LEU A 1114 13.51 30.34 -18.78
N GLY A 1115 14.25 30.25 -19.89
CA GLY A 1115 15.60 30.80 -20.00
C GLY A 1115 15.63 32.32 -19.79
N ALA A 1116 14.68 33.06 -20.38
CA ALA A 1116 14.57 34.50 -20.19
C ALA A 1116 14.23 34.88 -18.73
N VAL A 1117 13.30 34.16 -18.10
CA VAL A 1117 12.96 34.36 -16.68
C VAL A 1117 14.16 34.04 -15.78
N GLY A 1118 14.84 32.92 -16.02
CA GLY A 1118 16.03 32.54 -15.24
C GLY A 1118 17.11 33.61 -15.30
N ARG A 1119 17.39 34.14 -16.50
CA ARG A 1119 18.35 35.23 -16.67
C ARG A 1119 17.94 36.51 -15.95
N PHE A 1120 16.68 36.92 -16.10
CA PHE A 1120 16.16 38.11 -15.43
C PHE A 1120 16.29 38.02 -13.91
N VAL A 1121 16.00 36.86 -13.33
CA VAL A 1121 16.11 36.63 -11.88
C VAL A 1121 17.59 36.62 -11.46
N GLU A 1122 18.49 35.96 -12.20
CA GLU A 1122 19.93 36.00 -11.95
C GLU A 1122 20.49 37.43 -11.96
N ASP A 1123 20.21 38.21 -13.01
CA ASP A 1123 20.69 39.59 -13.15
C ASP A 1123 20.15 40.47 -12.01
N SER A 1124 18.89 40.25 -11.60
CA SER A 1124 18.28 40.96 -10.48
C SER A 1124 18.94 40.60 -9.15
N PHE A 1125 19.23 39.31 -8.91
CA PHE A 1125 19.89 38.80 -7.70
C PHE A 1125 21.40 39.05 -7.68
N GLY A 1126 22.01 39.35 -8.82
CA GLY A 1126 23.43 39.63 -8.98
C GLY A 1126 24.32 38.39 -8.82
N MET A 1127 23.74 37.19 -8.83
CA MET A 1127 24.45 35.92 -8.69
C MET A 1127 23.60 34.76 -9.22
N PRO A 1128 24.22 33.64 -9.63
CA PRO A 1128 23.50 32.44 -10.09
C PRO A 1128 22.44 31.97 -9.09
N GLN A 1129 21.29 31.52 -9.59
CA GLN A 1129 20.13 31.12 -8.79
C GLN A 1129 19.69 29.68 -9.04
N ASP A 1130 19.24 29.04 -7.97
CA ASP A 1130 18.46 27.79 -7.95
C ASP A 1130 17.00 28.15 -7.67
N ILE A 1131 16.15 27.94 -8.68
CA ILE A 1131 14.78 28.45 -8.74
C ILE A 1131 13.79 27.28 -8.83
N GLU A 1132 12.80 27.27 -7.93
CA GLU A 1132 11.65 26.37 -8.02
C GLU A 1132 10.44 27.14 -8.58
N GLY A 1133 9.73 26.52 -9.50
CA GLY A 1133 8.55 27.11 -10.09
C GLY A 1133 7.60 26.11 -10.73
N LEU A 1134 6.58 26.64 -11.37
CA LEU A 1134 5.60 25.87 -12.09
C LEU A 1134 5.03 26.63 -13.28
N VAL A 1135 4.44 25.87 -14.20
CA VAL A 1135 3.71 26.36 -15.36
C VAL A 1135 2.24 25.97 -15.22
N LEU A 1136 1.37 26.96 -15.36
CA LEU A 1136 -0.09 26.78 -15.40
C LEU A 1136 -0.67 27.63 -16.52
N LYS A 1137 -1.24 27.00 -17.56
CA LYS A 1137 -1.83 27.70 -18.72
C LYS A 1137 -0.87 28.72 -19.35
N ASP A 1138 0.34 28.27 -19.70
CA ASP A 1138 1.44 29.08 -20.25
C ASP A 1138 1.98 30.21 -19.32
N LYS A 1139 1.49 30.36 -18.09
CA LYS A 1139 2.04 31.31 -17.10
C LYS A 1139 3.06 30.63 -16.21
N ILE A 1140 4.20 31.28 -16.02
CA ILE A 1140 5.27 30.85 -15.12
C ILE A 1140 5.03 31.45 -13.73
N TYR A 1141 5.00 30.59 -12.72
CA TYR A 1141 4.97 30.98 -11.30
C TYR A 1141 6.31 30.61 -10.68
N LEU A 1142 6.97 31.57 -10.03
CA LEU A 1142 8.12 31.29 -9.18
C LEU A 1142 7.65 31.18 -7.74
N VAL A 1143 8.05 30.11 -7.07
CA VAL A 1143 7.64 29.83 -5.68
C VAL A 1143 8.80 29.90 -4.70
N GLN A 1144 10.03 29.71 -5.18
CA GLN A 1144 11.25 29.81 -4.38
C GLN A 1144 12.43 30.20 -5.26
N SER A 1145 13.38 30.95 -4.70
CA SER A 1145 14.70 31.22 -5.30
C SER A 1145 15.73 31.23 -4.20
N ARG A 1146 16.93 30.70 -4.48
CA ARG A 1146 18.09 30.79 -3.59
C ARG A 1146 19.38 30.86 -4.41
N PRO A 1147 20.49 31.35 -3.85
CA PRO A 1147 21.78 31.31 -4.53
C PRO A 1147 22.16 29.89 -4.95
N GLN A 1148 22.53 29.71 -6.23
CA GLN A 1148 23.02 28.44 -6.76
C GLN A 1148 24.38 28.13 -6.14
N GLN A 1149 24.56 26.90 -5.66
CA GLN A 1149 25.75 26.46 -4.94
C GLN A 1149 26.65 25.62 -5.87
N GLY A 1150 27.97 25.67 -5.67
CA GLY A 1150 28.93 24.88 -6.46
C GLY A 1150 29.23 25.42 -7.86
N VAL A 1151 28.97 26.72 -8.09
CA VAL A 1151 29.39 27.47 -9.29
C VAL A 1151 30.62 28.28 -8.91
N PHE A 1152 31.71 28.17 -9.69
CA PHE A 1152 33.02 28.76 -9.39
C PHE A 1152 33.35 29.96 -10.28
#